data_AF-A0AA43EVT4-F1
#
_entry.id   AF-A0AA43EVT4-F1
#
_cell.length_a   1.000
_cell.length_b   1.000
_cell.length_c   1.000
_cell.angle_alpha   90.00
_cell.angle_beta   90.00
_cell.angle_gamma   90.00
#
_symmetry.space_group_name_H-M   'P 1'
#
loop_
_entity.id
_entity.type
_entity.pdbx_description
1 polymer ?
#
loop_
_entity_poly.entity_id
_entity_poly.type
_entity_poly.pdbx_seq_one_letter_code
_entity_poly.pdbx_strand_id
1 'polypeptide(L)'
;MAKRRPPTKKPKKKTRSSAPAIKTSKSVASRPSEFTITPAAGKPVLLTDVALRDGHQSLLATRMRTEDMLPIAQKLDGVGYWSLEVWGGATFDTCLRFLKEDPWERLRALRAAMPNTKLQMLLRGQNLVGYRHYADDVVERFIERSATNGIDVFRIFDALNDVRNLDRAVSEVKACGKHAEATICYTVSPVHSINRFVDLARKLEDLGTDTICIKDMAGLLAPLDAYHLVRRLKAAVKVPLHLHSHYTSGMASMTSLMAILGGLDMLDTSISPLAGGTSHPATETLVASLQNTPYDTGLELASFQPITEHFRTVRRKYRQFESDFTGVDAEILMSQIPGGMLSNLAAQLTEQNALDRMKEVLDEVPRVRKEMGYPPLVTPTSQIVGTQATLNVLTGDRYKVITTETKNYFLGLYGRAPGQVDLDVMARATGDETPIKTRPADRLEPELDEAKKELPDSAQTVEDQLSFVLFPAIARDFFEAREKGELTPEPLELGSAKGPTTAHELHLAPVEFNVTVHGETYHVKVSGSGRKIDGRKPYYIRVNDKLEEVSLEPIQEVLAGVPESQETGSGGKPKRPRPSKPGDVAPPMPGRVVKVLVAVEDQVKTGDPLLIIEAMKMESRVPAPIDGRVVAILTAEGDNVKTDETVIQLE
;
A
#
# COMPACT_ATOMS: atom_id res chain seq x y z
N MET A 1 94.59 -32.81 -19.26
CA MET A 1 94.36 -32.61 -17.80
C MET A 1 93.08 -31.80 -17.59
N ALA A 2 92.42 -32.01 -16.44
CA ALA A 2 91.30 -31.26 -15.86
C ALA A 2 89.84 -31.66 -16.22
N LYS A 3 89.40 -32.72 -15.51
CA LYS A 3 88.23 -32.84 -14.61
C LYS A 3 86.80 -32.43 -15.08
N ARG A 4 85.93 -33.45 -15.05
CA ARG A 4 84.46 -33.42 -14.95
C ARG A 4 83.96 -32.67 -13.69
N ARG A 5 82.84 -31.93 -13.84
CA ARG A 5 81.78 -31.75 -12.82
C ARG A 5 80.39 -31.72 -13.53
N PRO A 6 79.31 -32.19 -12.87
CA PRO A 6 78.06 -32.60 -13.51
C PRO A 6 77.05 -31.45 -13.71
N PRO A 7 76.05 -31.60 -14.60
CA PRO A 7 75.03 -30.58 -14.81
C PRO A 7 74.01 -30.56 -13.66
N THR A 8 73.67 -29.35 -13.25
CA THR A 8 72.71 -28.99 -12.21
C THR A 8 71.28 -29.39 -12.58
N LYS A 9 70.60 -30.06 -11.64
CA LYS A 9 69.18 -30.43 -11.73
C LYS A 9 68.31 -29.17 -11.70
N LYS A 10 67.55 -28.90 -12.77
CA LYS A 10 66.42 -27.96 -12.75
C LYS A 10 65.28 -28.53 -11.89
N PRO A 11 64.55 -27.69 -11.13
CA PRO A 11 63.48 -28.15 -10.25
C PRO A 11 62.30 -28.71 -11.04
N LYS A 12 61.83 -29.90 -10.65
CA LYS A 12 60.60 -30.52 -11.15
C LYS A 12 59.40 -29.62 -10.81
N LYS A 13 58.71 -29.10 -11.83
CA LYS A 13 57.37 -28.52 -11.67
C LYS A 13 56.45 -29.60 -11.08
N LYS A 14 55.87 -29.33 -9.92
CA LYS A 14 54.76 -30.10 -9.35
C LYS A 14 53.60 -30.03 -10.34
N THR A 15 53.29 -31.15 -10.99
CA THR A 15 52.04 -31.37 -11.71
C THR A 15 50.89 -31.28 -10.73
N ARG A 16 50.06 -30.22 -10.84
CA ARG A 16 48.75 -30.17 -10.18
C ARG A 16 47.92 -31.33 -10.76
N SER A 17 47.47 -32.23 -9.89
CA SER A 17 46.46 -33.23 -10.21
C SER A 17 45.20 -32.51 -10.66
N SER A 18 44.82 -32.70 -11.93
CA SER A 18 43.51 -32.31 -12.44
C SER A 18 42.44 -33.10 -11.68
N ALA A 19 41.57 -32.39 -10.95
CA ALA A 19 40.33 -32.95 -10.46
C ALA A 19 39.51 -33.52 -11.64
N PRO A 20 38.73 -34.60 -11.44
CA PRO A 20 37.98 -35.22 -12.52
C PRO A 20 36.97 -34.22 -13.09
N ALA A 21 37.06 -33.99 -14.40
CA ALA A 21 36.10 -33.18 -15.13
C ALA A 21 34.72 -33.83 -15.02
N ILE A 22 33.81 -33.16 -14.31
CA ILE A 22 32.39 -33.47 -14.34
C ILE A 22 31.94 -33.25 -15.80
N LYS A 23 31.73 -34.35 -16.53
CA LYS A 23 31.06 -34.33 -17.83
C LYS A 23 29.60 -33.90 -17.60
N THR A 24 29.36 -32.61 -17.60
CA THR A 24 28.01 -32.10 -17.84
C THR A 24 27.75 -32.26 -19.33
N SER A 25 26.99 -33.30 -19.70
CA SER A 25 26.36 -33.35 -21.02
C SER A 25 25.30 -32.25 -21.07
N LYS A 26 25.72 -31.02 -21.34
CA LYS A 26 24.81 -30.01 -21.84
C LYS A 26 24.46 -30.43 -23.26
N SER A 27 23.25 -30.93 -23.45
CA SER A 27 22.62 -30.80 -24.77
C SER A 27 22.77 -29.33 -25.14
N VAL A 28 23.43 -29.06 -26.27
CA VAL A 28 23.38 -27.74 -26.88
C VAL A 28 21.96 -27.62 -27.39
N ALA A 29 21.05 -27.17 -26.53
CA ALA A 29 19.76 -26.68 -26.95
C ALA A 29 20.04 -25.64 -28.04
N SER A 30 19.44 -25.84 -29.22
CA SER A 30 19.46 -24.87 -30.31
C SER A 30 19.24 -23.48 -29.73
N ARG A 31 20.10 -22.51 -30.09
CA ARG A 31 19.86 -21.10 -29.78
C ARG A 31 18.38 -20.81 -30.09
N PRO A 32 17.59 -20.25 -29.15
CA PRO A 32 16.24 -19.82 -29.48
C PRO A 32 16.31 -18.97 -30.74
N SER A 33 15.39 -19.21 -31.67
CA SER A 33 15.15 -18.34 -32.83
C SER A 33 15.22 -16.88 -32.39
N GLU A 34 15.83 -16.02 -33.19
CA GLU A 34 16.00 -14.59 -32.93
C GLU A 34 14.80 -13.99 -32.19
N PHE A 35 15.07 -13.31 -31.07
CA PHE A 35 14.04 -12.62 -30.32
C PHE A 35 13.55 -11.42 -31.14
N THR A 36 12.43 -11.58 -31.85
CA THR A 36 11.85 -10.55 -32.72
C THR A 36 10.58 -9.98 -32.08
N ILE A 37 10.60 -8.68 -31.77
CA ILE A 37 9.39 -7.92 -31.41
C ILE A 37 8.76 -7.40 -32.70
N THR A 38 7.50 -7.77 -32.94
CA THR A 38 6.71 -7.16 -34.01
C THR A 38 5.74 -6.15 -33.39
N PRO A 39 5.82 -4.85 -33.73
CA PRO A 39 4.86 -3.87 -33.25
C PRO A 39 3.43 -4.20 -33.73
N ALA A 40 2.42 -3.95 -32.90
CA ALA A 40 1.01 -4.01 -33.30
C ALA A 40 0.68 -2.86 -34.27
N ALA A 41 -0.43 -2.99 -35.00
CA ALA A 41 -0.89 -1.91 -35.88
C ALA A 41 -1.01 -0.59 -35.10
N GLY A 42 -0.47 0.49 -35.67
CA GLY A 42 -0.43 1.81 -35.04
C GLY A 42 -1.82 2.39 -34.84
N LYS A 43 -2.09 2.86 -33.61
CA LYS A 43 -3.26 3.65 -33.25
C LYS A 43 -2.86 4.59 -32.10
N PRO A 44 -3.46 5.79 -32.00
CA PRO A 44 -3.25 6.68 -30.86
C PRO A 44 -3.52 5.97 -29.53
N VAL A 45 -2.62 6.14 -28.58
CA VAL A 45 -2.79 5.63 -27.21
C VAL A 45 -3.56 6.68 -26.39
N LEU A 46 -4.61 6.23 -25.72
CA LEU A 46 -5.42 7.07 -24.85
C LEU A 46 -4.82 7.11 -23.45
N LEU A 47 -4.80 8.28 -22.81
CA LEU A 47 -4.25 8.44 -21.46
C LEU A 47 -5.33 8.76 -20.42
N THR A 48 -5.16 8.18 -19.24
CA THR A 48 -5.83 8.56 -18.01
C THR A 48 -4.82 9.16 -17.05
N ASP A 49 -5.04 10.39 -16.59
CA ASP A 49 -4.19 10.97 -15.54
C ASP A 49 -4.75 10.64 -14.15
N VAL A 50 -3.88 10.15 -13.27
CA VAL A 50 -4.25 9.70 -11.92
C VAL A 50 -3.77 10.63 -10.80
N ALA A 51 -3.24 11.81 -11.13
CA ALA A 51 -2.67 12.73 -10.15
C ALA A 51 -3.63 13.11 -9.01
N LEU A 52 -4.93 13.28 -9.33
CA LEU A 52 -5.99 13.66 -8.40
C LEU A 52 -6.55 12.49 -7.56
N ARG A 53 -6.03 11.26 -7.76
CA ARG A 53 -6.39 10.07 -6.98
C ARG A 53 -5.17 9.23 -6.66
N ASP A 54 -4.71 8.35 -7.55
CA ASP A 54 -3.65 7.40 -7.22
C ASP A 54 -2.27 8.04 -7.03
N GLY A 55 -1.99 9.14 -7.74
CA GLY A 55 -0.70 9.82 -7.66
C GLY A 55 -0.43 10.35 -6.25
N HIS A 56 -1.36 11.13 -5.70
CA HIS A 56 -1.24 11.63 -4.32
C HIS A 56 -1.58 10.55 -3.26
N GLN A 57 -2.37 9.53 -3.58
CA GLN A 57 -2.55 8.37 -2.71
C GLN A 57 -1.23 7.64 -2.48
N SER A 58 -0.40 7.52 -3.52
CA SER A 58 0.89 6.84 -3.47
C SER A 58 1.99 7.68 -2.81
N LEU A 59 2.04 8.98 -3.12
CA LEU A 59 3.16 9.85 -2.71
C LEU A 59 2.90 10.68 -1.47
N LEU A 60 1.64 11.01 -1.17
CA LEU A 60 1.25 12.02 -0.17
C LEU A 60 0.21 11.48 0.82
N ALA A 61 0.20 10.17 1.06
CA ALA A 61 -0.73 9.50 1.97
C ALA A 61 -2.21 9.89 1.74
N THR A 62 -2.59 10.13 0.48
CA THR A 62 -3.95 10.55 0.08
C THR A 62 -4.38 11.93 0.61
N ARG A 63 -3.46 12.78 1.08
CA ARG A 63 -3.79 14.02 1.81
C ARG A 63 -4.10 15.25 0.96
N MET A 64 -4.02 15.18 -0.37
CA MET A 64 -4.37 16.31 -1.23
C MET A 64 -5.84 16.73 -0.99
N ARG A 65 -6.01 18.01 -0.67
CA ARG A 65 -7.30 18.64 -0.36
C ARG A 65 -8.01 19.16 -1.60
N THR A 66 -9.34 19.26 -1.53
CA THR A 66 -10.16 19.77 -2.65
C THR A 66 -9.73 21.18 -3.07
N GLU A 67 -9.39 22.04 -2.10
CA GLU A 67 -8.94 23.43 -2.33
C GLU A 67 -7.67 23.53 -3.21
N ASP A 68 -6.83 22.50 -3.21
CA ASP A 68 -5.62 22.45 -4.02
C ASP A 68 -5.85 21.80 -5.40
N MET A 69 -6.95 21.05 -5.57
CA MET A 69 -7.32 20.42 -6.84
C MET A 69 -8.07 21.40 -7.75
N LEU A 70 -9.02 22.15 -7.20
CA LEU A 70 -9.93 23.00 -7.98
C LEU A 70 -9.24 24.09 -8.82
N PRO A 71 -8.18 24.79 -8.36
CA PRO A 71 -7.57 25.87 -9.14
C PRO A 71 -6.98 25.42 -10.48
N ILE A 72 -6.62 24.15 -10.62
CA ILE A 72 -6.01 23.59 -11.84
C ILE A 72 -6.97 22.73 -12.67
N ALA A 73 -8.16 22.44 -12.12
CA ALA A 73 -9.14 21.52 -12.69
C ALA A 73 -9.50 21.85 -14.16
N GLN A 74 -9.82 23.10 -14.48
CA GLN A 74 -10.16 23.49 -15.87
C GLN A 74 -9.01 23.28 -16.86
N LYS A 75 -7.75 23.42 -16.42
CA LYS A 75 -6.60 23.15 -17.29
C LYS A 75 -6.43 21.66 -17.54
N LEU A 76 -6.63 20.83 -16.52
CA LEU A 76 -6.65 19.36 -16.67
C LEU A 76 -7.77 18.93 -17.63
N ASP A 77 -8.96 19.49 -17.47
CA ASP A 77 -10.12 19.20 -18.32
C ASP A 77 -9.90 19.56 -19.80
N GLY A 78 -9.10 20.59 -20.07
CA GLY A 78 -8.78 21.05 -21.41
C GLY A 78 -7.62 20.30 -22.11
N VAL A 79 -6.96 19.34 -21.46
CA VAL A 79 -5.82 18.62 -22.06
C VAL A 79 -6.26 17.67 -23.17
N GLY A 80 -7.41 17.01 -23.01
CA GLY A 80 -7.87 15.94 -23.91
C GLY A 80 -7.57 14.51 -23.43
N TYR A 81 -7.38 14.29 -22.13
CA TYR A 81 -7.32 12.95 -21.54
C TYR A 81 -8.59 12.13 -21.86
N TRP A 82 -8.46 10.81 -21.93
CA TRP A 82 -9.62 9.93 -22.06
C TRP A 82 -10.50 9.95 -20.80
N SER A 83 -9.85 9.91 -19.64
CA SER A 83 -10.45 10.14 -18.32
C SER A 83 -9.46 10.78 -17.34
N LEU A 84 -9.98 11.36 -16.27
CA LEU A 84 -9.21 11.77 -15.09
C LEU A 84 -9.67 10.91 -13.92
N GLU A 85 -8.75 10.22 -13.28
CA GLU A 85 -9.06 9.45 -12.09
C GLU A 85 -9.00 10.36 -10.86
N VAL A 86 -10.16 10.57 -10.23
CA VAL A 86 -10.34 11.63 -9.22
C VAL A 86 -10.96 11.14 -7.92
N TRP A 87 -11.39 9.87 -7.87
CA TRP A 87 -12.26 9.38 -6.80
C TRP A 87 -12.12 7.88 -6.53
N GLY A 88 -12.69 7.42 -5.42
CA GLY A 88 -12.55 6.04 -4.98
C GLY A 88 -11.18 5.74 -4.37
N GLY A 89 -10.81 4.46 -4.28
CA GLY A 89 -9.62 4.06 -3.52
C GLY A 89 -9.69 4.56 -2.06
N ALA A 90 -8.59 5.13 -1.55
CA ALA A 90 -8.53 5.63 -0.17
C ALA A 90 -9.07 7.07 0.00
N THR A 91 -9.45 7.74 -1.09
CA THR A 91 -9.85 9.16 -1.04
C THR A 91 -11.10 9.37 -0.19
N PHE A 92 -12.08 8.45 -0.26
CA PHE A 92 -13.35 8.58 0.45
C PHE A 92 -13.16 8.58 1.99
N ASP A 93 -12.49 7.55 2.53
CA ASP A 93 -12.14 7.48 3.96
C ASP A 93 -11.28 8.69 4.37
N THR A 94 -10.29 9.06 3.54
CA THR A 94 -9.37 10.16 3.86
C THR A 94 -10.08 11.51 3.94
N CYS A 95 -11.05 11.77 3.05
CA CYS A 95 -11.88 12.99 3.09
C CYS A 95 -12.58 13.12 4.45
N LEU A 96 -13.32 12.08 4.86
CA LEU A 96 -14.08 12.08 6.10
C LEU A 96 -13.19 12.10 7.35
N ARG A 97 -12.17 11.23 7.36
CA ARG A 97 -11.36 10.97 8.56
C ARG A 97 -10.39 12.10 8.85
N PHE A 98 -9.64 12.53 7.83
CA PHE A 98 -8.42 13.31 8.01
C PHE A 98 -8.54 14.74 7.45
N LEU A 99 -9.15 14.87 6.27
CA LEU A 99 -9.30 16.17 5.63
C LEU A 99 -10.53 16.92 6.16
N LYS A 100 -11.45 16.23 6.83
CA LYS A 100 -12.73 16.79 7.27
C LYS A 100 -13.47 17.50 6.12
N GLU A 101 -13.40 16.88 4.95
CA GLU A 101 -14.12 17.29 3.73
C GLU A 101 -15.15 16.22 3.39
N ASP A 102 -16.31 16.63 2.88
CA ASP A 102 -17.29 15.67 2.35
C ASP A 102 -16.79 15.16 0.98
N PRO A 103 -16.54 13.85 0.81
CA PRO A 103 -16.10 13.32 -0.46
C PRO A 103 -17.11 13.60 -1.58
N TRP A 104 -18.42 13.57 -1.29
CA TRP A 104 -19.47 13.78 -2.30
C TRP A 104 -19.46 15.23 -2.82
N GLU A 105 -19.25 16.20 -1.93
CA GLU A 105 -19.05 17.59 -2.33
C GLU A 105 -17.78 17.78 -3.16
N ARG A 106 -16.68 17.08 -2.81
CA ARG A 106 -15.47 17.06 -3.65
C ARG A 106 -15.80 16.58 -5.07
N LEU A 107 -16.56 15.49 -5.21
CA LEU A 107 -16.94 14.96 -6.53
C LEU A 107 -17.77 15.98 -7.31
N ARG A 108 -18.80 16.56 -6.69
CA ARG A 108 -19.63 17.59 -7.34
C ARG A 108 -18.82 18.80 -7.79
N ALA A 109 -17.91 19.29 -6.94
CA ALA A 109 -17.06 20.42 -7.24
C ALA A 109 -16.09 20.12 -8.41
N LEU A 110 -15.47 18.94 -8.41
CA LEU A 110 -14.59 18.50 -9.51
C LEU A 110 -15.37 18.30 -10.81
N ARG A 111 -16.56 17.71 -10.76
CA ARG A 111 -17.44 17.54 -11.92
C ARG A 111 -17.83 18.88 -12.54
N ALA A 112 -18.19 19.84 -11.70
CA ALA A 112 -18.53 21.19 -12.14
C ALA A 112 -17.32 21.91 -12.76
N ALA A 113 -16.13 21.73 -12.20
CA ALA A 113 -14.90 22.37 -12.68
C ALA A 113 -14.30 21.69 -13.93
N MET A 114 -14.61 20.42 -14.18
CA MET A 114 -14.08 19.63 -15.29
C MET A 114 -15.23 18.98 -16.07
N PRO A 115 -16.06 19.71 -16.84
CA PRO A 115 -17.25 19.15 -17.49
C PRO A 115 -16.98 18.32 -18.76
N ASN A 116 -15.79 18.40 -19.37
CA ASN A 116 -15.54 17.81 -20.69
C ASN A 116 -14.89 16.42 -20.64
N THR A 117 -14.09 16.16 -19.61
CA THR A 117 -13.35 14.92 -19.44
C THR A 117 -14.14 13.92 -18.60
N LYS A 118 -14.01 12.62 -18.90
CA LYS A 118 -14.67 11.57 -18.10
C LYS A 118 -14.04 11.53 -16.71
N LEU A 119 -14.85 11.50 -15.67
CA LEU A 119 -14.33 11.27 -14.31
C LEU A 119 -14.33 9.78 -14.00
N GLN A 120 -13.18 9.27 -13.60
CA GLN A 120 -12.97 7.87 -13.27
C GLN A 120 -12.80 7.68 -11.76
N MET A 121 -13.30 6.55 -11.26
CA MET A 121 -13.03 6.09 -9.91
C MET A 121 -12.50 4.66 -9.86
N LEU A 122 -11.75 4.35 -8.81
CA LEU A 122 -11.41 2.98 -8.43
C LEU A 122 -12.44 2.44 -7.43
N LEU A 123 -13.11 1.35 -7.79
CA LEU A 123 -14.15 0.70 -6.99
C LEU A 123 -13.77 -0.76 -6.73
N ARG A 124 -13.82 -1.21 -5.47
CA ARG A 124 -13.75 -2.65 -5.17
C ARG A 124 -15.14 -3.24 -5.34
N GLY A 125 -15.30 -4.30 -6.15
CA GLY A 125 -16.61 -4.76 -6.62
C GLY A 125 -17.68 -4.87 -5.54
N GLN A 126 -17.45 -5.68 -4.51
CA GLN A 126 -18.42 -5.87 -3.42
C GLN A 126 -18.10 -5.06 -2.15
N ASN A 127 -16.92 -4.46 -2.04
CA ASN A 127 -16.52 -3.65 -0.88
C ASN A 127 -16.64 -2.14 -1.13
N LEU A 128 -16.94 -1.73 -2.36
CA LEU A 128 -16.99 -0.34 -2.80
C LEU A 128 -15.70 0.41 -2.46
N VAL A 129 -15.78 1.36 -1.53
CA VAL A 129 -14.65 2.12 -0.98
C VAL A 129 -14.37 1.74 0.49
N GLY A 130 -15.13 0.82 1.06
CA GLY A 130 -15.01 0.35 2.44
C GLY A 130 -14.13 -0.89 2.61
N TYR A 131 -14.28 -1.56 3.77
CA TYR A 131 -13.34 -2.58 4.25
C TYR A 131 -13.89 -4.01 4.29
N ARG A 132 -15.22 -4.20 4.20
CA ARG A 132 -15.89 -5.51 4.15
C ARG A 132 -16.74 -5.67 2.89
N HIS A 133 -17.31 -6.85 2.66
CA HIS A 133 -18.36 -6.99 1.65
C HIS A 133 -19.64 -6.32 2.17
N TYR A 134 -20.35 -5.66 1.27
CA TYR A 134 -21.66 -5.05 1.52
C TYR A 134 -22.74 -5.80 0.73
N ALA A 135 -23.96 -5.78 1.23
CA ALA A 135 -25.13 -6.29 0.53
C ALA A 135 -25.35 -5.55 -0.80
N ASP A 136 -26.07 -6.22 -1.71
CA ASP A 136 -26.26 -5.70 -3.07
C ASP A 136 -27.02 -4.37 -3.10
N ASP A 137 -27.94 -4.11 -2.15
CA ASP A 137 -28.66 -2.84 -2.06
C ASP A 137 -27.72 -1.65 -1.81
N VAL A 138 -26.70 -1.83 -0.96
CA VAL A 138 -25.66 -0.81 -0.73
C VAL A 138 -24.81 -0.61 -1.97
N VAL A 139 -24.43 -1.69 -2.66
CA VAL A 139 -23.64 -1.64 -3.91
C VAL A 139 -24.38 -0.87 -4.99
N GLU A 140 -25.64 -1.23 -5.22
CA GLU A 140 -26.51 -0.59 -6.21
C GLU A 140 -26.65 0.91 -5.90
N ARG A 141 -27.00 1.22 -4.65
CA ARG A 141 -27.24 2.60 -4.21
C ARG A 141 -25.99 3.48 -4.28
N PHE A 142 -24.82 2.93 -3.94
CA PHE A 142 -23.57 3.67 -4.00
C PHE A 142 -23.15 3.97 -5.43
N ILE A 143 -23.28 3.00 -6.34
CA ILE A 143 -22.95 3.19 -7.76
C ILE A 143 -23.90 4.21 -8.39
N GLU A 144 -25.20 4.10 -8.13
CA GLU A 144 -26.19 5.08 -8.61
C GLU A 144 -25.84 6.48 -8.14
N ARG A 145 -25.52 6.67 -6.85
CA ARG A 145 -25.14 8.00 -6.33
C ARG A 145 -23.82 8.50 -6.91
N SER A 146 -22.85 7.62 -7.10
CA SER A 146 -21.57 7.99 -7.73
C SER A 146 -21.77 8.43 -9.18
N ALA A 147 -22.62 7.72 -9.93
CA ALA A 147 -22.95 8.03 -11.32
C ALA A 147 -23.72 9.36 -11.43
N THR A 148 -24.72 9.56 -10.57
CA THR A 148 -25.53 10.78 -10.49
C THR A 148 -24.69 12.01 -10.15
N ASN A 149 -23.67 11.86 -9.30
CA ASN A 149 -22.78 12.97 -8.90
C ASN A 149 -21.63 13.23 -9.88
N GLY A 150 -21.45 12.40 -10.91
CA GLY A 150 -20.59 12.73 -12.05
C GLY A 150 -19.46 11.77 -12.35
N ILE A 151 -19.39 10.60 -11.71
CA ILE A 151 -18.50 9.52 -12.17
C ILE A 151 -19.03 8.95 -13.49
N ASP A 152 -18.13 8.81 -14.45
CA ASP A 152 -18.41 8.29 -15.78
C ASP A 152 -17.81 6.90 -16.00
N VAL A 153 -16.64 6.64 -15.41
CA VAL A 153 -15.89 5.38 -15.55
C VAL A 153 -15.69 4.76 -14.18
N PHE A 154 -16.17 3.53 -14.02
CA PHE A 154 -15.97 2.74 -12.81
C PHE A 154 -14.94 1.66 -13.11
N ARG A 155 -13.73 1.80 -12.55
CA ARG A 155 -12.72 0.74 -12.56
C ARG A 155 -13.01 -0.23 -11.41
N ILE A 156 -13.58 -1.39 -11.74
CA ILE A 156 -14.09 -2.36 -10.78
C ILE A 156 -13.10 -3.51 -10.65
N PHE A 157 -12.58 -3.73 -9.45
CA PHE A 157 -11.63 -4.81 -9.15
C PHE A 157 -12.04 -5.66 -7.96
N ASP A 158 -11.52 -6.89 -7.90
CA ASP A 158 -11.64 -7.79 -6.75
C ASP A 158 -10.24 -8.18 -6.29
N ALA A 159 -10.01 -8.20 -4.98
CA ALA A 159 -8.68 -8.45 -4.42
C ALA A 159 -8.14 -9.86 -4.69
N LEU A 160 -9.02 -10.82 -5.01
CA LEU A 160 -8.70 -12.21 -5.34
C LEU A 160 -8.87 -12.53 -6.82
N ASN A 161 -9.23 -11.54 -7.65
CA ASN A 161 -9.69 -11.75 -9.03
C ASN A 161 -10.92 -12.70 -9.12
N ASP A 162 -11.77 -12.74 -8.09
CA ASP A 162 -13.02 -13.49 -8.12
C ASP A 162 -14.11 -12.70 -8.85
N VAL A 163 -14.36 -13.10 -10.10
CA VAL A 163 -15.34 -12.48 -11.02
C VAL A 163 -16.73 -12.36 -10.39
N ARG A 164 -17.11 -13.26 -9.48
CA ARG A 164 -18.43 -13.24 -8.82
C ARG A 164 -18.63 -11.98 -8.00
N ASN A 165 -17.56 -11.43 -7.42
CA ASN A 165 -17.61 -10.21 -6.63
C ASN A 165 -17.71 -8.94 -7.50
N LEU A 166 -17.60 -9.05 -8.82
CA LEU A 166 -17.72 -7.95 -9.77
C LEU A 166 -19.12 -7.85 -10.40
N ASP A 167 -19.84 -8.97 -10.48
CA ASP A 167 -21.07 -9.15 -11.24
C ASP A 167 -22.13 -8.07 -10.95
N ARG A 168 -22.47 -7.86 -9.67
CA ARG A 168 -23.45 -6.84 -9.26
C ARG A 168 -23.00 -5.43 -9.62
N ALA A 169 -21.74 -5.10 -9.33
CA ALA A 169 -21.21 -3.76 -9.56
C ALA A 169 -21.13 -3.44 -11.06
N VAL A 170 -20.67 -4.38 -11.89
CA VAL A 170 -20.67 -4.22 -13.36
C VAL A 170 -22.09 -4.00 -13.85
N SER A 171 -23.03 -4.86 -13.45
CA SER A 171 -24.43 -4.76 -13.87
C SER A 171 -25.06 -3.41 -13.52
N GLU A 172 -24.84 -2.91 -12.31
CA GLU A 172 -25.38 -1.61 -11.89
C GLU A 172 -24.74 -0.44 -12.65
N VAL A 173 -23.43 -0.45 -12.87
CA VAL A 173 -22.75 0.59 -13.66
C VAL A 173 -23.34 0.66 -15.06
N LYS A 174 -23.60 -0.49 -15.68
CA LYS A 174 -24.27 -0.58 -16.99
C LYS A 174 -25.71 -0.08 -16.92
N ALA A 175 -26.47 -0.41 -15.87
CA ALA A 175 -27.83 0.05 -15.66
C ALA A 175 -27.90 1.59 -15.49
N CYS A 176 -26.90 2.18 -14.84
CA CYS A 176 -26.72 3.63 -14.73
C CYS A 176 -26.26 4.31 -16.03
N GLY A 177 -26.04 3.56 -17.12
CA GLY A 177 -25.56 4.09 -18.40
C GLY A 177 -24.12 4.60 -18.36
N LYS A 178 -23.31 4.10 -17.42
CA LYS A 178 -21.91 4.49 -17.24
C LYS A 178 -20.95 3.42 -17.78
N HIS A 179 -19.66 3.73 -17.82
CA HIS A 179 -18.63 2.87 -18.40
C HIS A 179 -18.08 1.90 -17.34
N ALA A 180 -18.25 0.60 -17.57
CA ALA A 180 -17.72 -0.44 -16.69
C ALA A 180 -16.32 -0.88 -17.17
N GLU A 181 -15.31 -0.67 -16.33
CA GLU A 181 -13.94 -1.15 -16.55
C GLU A 181 -13.60 -2.24 -15.54
N ALA A 182 -13.80 -3.51 -15.91
CA ALA A 182 -13.48 -4.65 -15.07
C ALA A 182 -11.96 -4.91 -15.05
N THR A 183 -11.44 -5.33 -13.90
CA THR A 183 -9.99 -5.30 -13.64
C THR A 183 -9.41 -6.68 -13.33
N ILE A 184 -8.25 -6.94 -13.93
CA ILE A 184 -7.33 -8.01 -13.57
C ILE A 184 -6.26 -7.43 -12.63
N CYS A 185 -6.24 -7.82 -11.36
CA CYS A 185 -5.11 -7.55 -10.48
C CYS A 185 -3.93 -8.45 -10.89
N TYR A 186 -2.88 -7.83 -11.45
CA TYR A 186 -1.68 -8.53 -11.90
C TYR A 186 -0.76 -8.85 -10.73
N THR A 187 -0.21 -10.06 -10.73
CA THR A 187 0.82 -10.47 -9.78
C THR A 187 1.61 -11.66 -10.31
N VAL A 188 2.77 -11.95 -9.71
CA VAL A 188 3.66 -13.03 -10.12
C VAL A 188 3.70 -14.11 -9.03
N SER A 189 3.22 -15.31 -9.35
CA SER A 189 3.35 -16.48 -8.48
C SER A 189 3.19 -17.77 -9.28
N PRO A 190 3.47 -18.95 -8.69
CA PRO A 190 3.30 -20.24 -9.38
C PRO A 190 1.88 -20.51 -9.92
N VAL A 191 0.87 -19.78 -9.44
CA VAL A 191 -0.53 -19.93 -9.87
C VAL A 191 -0.98 -18.83 -10.83
N HIS A 192 -0.14 -17.85 -11.16
CA HIS A 192 -0.47 -16.79 -12.12
C HIS A 192 0.32 -17.00 -13.40
N SER A 193 -0.38 -17.01 -14.53
CA SER A 193 0.21 -17.17 -15.85
C SER A 193 -0.59 -16.39 -16.88
N ILE A 194 0.01 -16.07 -18.03
CA ILE A 194 -0.66 -15.37 -19.12
C ILE A 194 -1.95 -16.09 -19.54
N ASN A 195 -1.95 -17.44 -19.58
CA ASN A 195 -3.16 -18.21 -19.92
C ASN A 195 -4.28 -17.97 -18.90
N ARG A 196 -3.97 -17.96 -17.60
CA ARG A 196 -4.99 -17.71 -16.57
C ARG A 196 -5.52 -16.28 -16.61
N PHE A 197 -4.66 -15.29 -16.90
CA PHE A 197 -5.12 -13.92 -17.12
C PHE A 197 -6.00 -13.78 -18.36
N VAL A 198 -5.71 -14.52 -19.43
CA VAL A 198 -6.56 -14.56 -20.64
C VAL A 198 -7.92 -15.20 -20.34
N ASP A 199 -7.96 -16.30 -19.57
CA ASP A 199 -9.21 -16.93 -19.18
C ASP A 199 -10.04 -16.04 -18.26
N LEU A 200 -9.38 -15.29 -17.37
CA LEU A 200 -10.04 -14.26 -16.56
C LEU A 200 -10.62 -13.16 -17.45
N ALA A 201 -9.85 -12.63 -18.40
CA ALA A 201 -10.30 -11.58 -19.31
C ALA A 201 -11.55 -11.97 -20.09
N ARG A 202 -11.64 -13.21 -20.57
CA ARG A 202 -12.86 -13.72 -21.23
C ARG A 202 -14.07 -13.68 -20.32
N LYS A 203 -13.92 -14.10 -19.06
CA LYS A 203 -15.01 -14.04 -18.08
C LYS A 203 -15.43 -12.60 -17.78
N LEU A 204 -14.47 -11.66 -17.74
CA LEU A 204 -14.78 -10.24 -17.57
C LEU A 204 -15.51 -9.65 -18.79
N GLU A 205 -15.15 -10.07 -20.00
CA GLU A 205 -15.89 -9.70 -21.22
C GLU A 205 -17.30 -10.31 -21.24
N ASP A 206 -17.46 -11.56 -20.81
CA ASP A 206 -18.76 -12.24 -20.69
C ASP A 206 -19.69 -11.56 -19.67
N LEU A 207 -19.15 -10.85 -18.66
CA LEU A 207 -19.93 -9.99 -17.75
C LEU A 207 -20.51 -8.74 -18.43
N GLY A 208 -20.08 -8.41 -19.65
CA GLY A 208 -20.54 -7.21 -20.36
C GLY A 208 -19.78 -5.93 -20.01
N THR A 209 -18.52 -6.05 -19.56
CA THR A 209 -17.64 -4.90 -19.32
C THR A 209 -17.34 -4.13 -20.62
N ASP A 210 -17.10 -2.82 -20.53
CA ASP A 210 -16.76 -1.97 -21.68
C ASP A 210 -15.26 -1.94 -21.99
N THR A 211 -14.42 -1.99 -20.95
CA THR A 211 -12.95 -2.05 -21.02
C THR A 211 -12.42 -3.06 -20.00
N ILE A 212 -11.26 -3.68 -20.25
CA ILE A 212 -10.54 -4.50 -19.26
C ILE A 212 -9.26 -3.79 -18.82
N CYS A 213 -9.10 -3.58 -17.51
CA CYS A 213 -7.89 -3.02 -16.92
C CYS A 213 -6.95 -4.12 -16.43
N ILE A 214 -5.66 -4.02 -16.75
CA ILE A 214 -4.56 -4.78 -16.15
C ILE A 214 -3.98 -3.91 -15.04
N LYS A 215 -4.34 -4.19 -13.79
CA LYS A 215 -3.88 -3.44 -12.62
C LYS A 215 -2.67 -4.11 -11.97
N ASP A 216 -1.50 -3.64 -12.34
CA ASP A 216 -0.21 -3.96 -11.73
C ASP A 216 0.09 -3.01 -10.56
N MET A 217 -0.61 -3.25 -9.44
CA MET A 217 -0.59 -2.41 -8.25
C MET A 217 0.77 -2.31 -7.55
N ALA A 218 1.71 -3.21 -7.85
CA ALA A 218 3.03 -3.26 -7.23
C ALA A 218 4.19 -2.97 -8.21
N GLY A 219 3.90 -2.74 -9.50
CA GLY A 219 4.94 -2.49 -10.50
C GLY A 219 5.77 -3.73 -10.84
N LEU A 220 5.15 -4.91 -10.85
CA LEU A 220 5.79 -6.22 -11.05
C LEU A 220 5.75 -6.70 -12.50
N LEU A 221 4.95 -6.08 -13.37
CA LEU A 221 4.80 -6.52 -14.76
C LEU A 221 6.07 -6.20 -15.54
N ALA A 222 6.86 -7.22 -15.85
CA ALA A 222 8.08 -7.06 -16.62
C ALA A 222 7.78 -6.66 -18.09
N PRO A 223 8.67 -5.91 -18.77
CA PRO A 223 8.36 -5.36 -20.08
C PRO A 223 8.01 -6.40 -21.16
N LEU A 224 8.75 -7.51 -21.23
CA LEU A 224 8.46 -8.55 -22.22
C LEU A 224 7.16 -9.30 -21.91
N ASP A 225 6.88 -9.53 -20.64
CA ASP A 225 5.62 -10.14 -20.21
C ASP A 225 4.44 -9.24 -20.56
N ALA A 226 4.58 -7.91 -20.45
CA ALA A 226 3.57 -6.95 -20.87
C ALA A 226 3.23 -7.06 -22.36
N TYR A 227 4.26 -7.12 -23.22
CA TYR A 227 4.07 -7.31 -24.65
C TYR A 227 3.31 -8.60 -24.97
N HIS A 228 3.73 -9.72 -24.37
CA HIS A 228 3.10 -11.02 -24.60
C HIS A 228 1.69 -11.10 -24.03
N LEU A 229 1.47 -10.57 -22.83
CA LEU A 229 0.17 -10.54 -22.16
C LEU A 229 -0.82 -9.72 -22.98
N VAL A 230 -0.47 -8.48 -23.36
CA VAL A 230 -1.35 -7.61 -24.15
C VAL A 230 -1.70 -8.25 -25.49
N ARG A 231 -0.73 -8.81 -26.24
CA ARG A 231 -1.04 -9.52 -27.48
C ARG A 231 -1.99 -10.69 -27.29
N ARG A 232 -1.76 -11.49 -26.24
CA ARG A 232 -2.61 -12.64 -25.91
C ARG A 232 -4.02 -12.24 -25.51
N LEU A 233 -4.17 -11.11 -24.81
CA LEU A 233 -5.46 -10.54 -24.44
C LEU A 233 -6.19 -9.97 -25.66
N LYS A 234 -5.53 -9.13 -26.49
CA LYS A 234 -6.13 -8.59 -27.72
C LYS A 234 -6.59 -9.68 -28.71
N ALA A 235 -5.96 -10.85 -28.69
CA ALA A 235 -6.39 -11.99 -29.49
C ALA A 235 -7.58 -12.77 -28.88
N ALA A 236 -7.85 -12.59 -27.59
CA ALA A 236 -8.83 -13.37 -26.85
C ALA A 236 -10.12 -12.60 -26.54
N VAL A 237 -10.06 -11.27 -26.42
CA VAL A 237 -11.19 -10.38 -26.14
C VAL A 237 -11.24 -9.22 -27.13
N LYS A 238 -12.43 -8.64 -27.33
CA LYS A 238 -12.69 -7.53 -28.25
C LYS A 238 -12.65 -6.17 -27.58
N VAL A 239 -13.01 -6.10 -26.30
CA VAL A 239 -13.00 -4.86 -25.53
C VAL A 239 -11.60 -4.23 -25.47
N PRO A 240 -11.49 -2.89 -25.36
CA PRO A 240 -10.21 -2.21 -25.17
C PRO A 240 -9.48 -2.68 -23.91
N LEU A 241 -8.15 -2.58 -23.93
CA LEU A 241 -7.28 -2.89 -22.81
C LEU A 241 -6.68 -1.61 -22.22
N HIS A 242 -6.80 -1.47 -20.90
CA HIS A 242 -6.22 -0.40 -20.12
C HIS A 242 -5.08 -0.95 -19.25
N LEU A 243 -3.90 -0.35 -19.26
CA LEU A 243 -2.82 -0.71 -18.34
C LEU A 243 -2.72 0.31 -17.21
N HIS A 244 -2.64 -0.21 -16.00
CA HIS A 244 -2.33 0.53 -14.79
C HIS A 244 -1.11 -0.11 -14.14
N SER A 245 0.01 0.60 -14.01
CA SER A 245 1.24 0.06 -13.41
C SER A 245 2.00 1.11 -12.63
N HIS A 246 2.39 0.75 -11.42
CA HIS A 246 3.20 1.61 -10.55
C HIS A 246 4.68 1.56 -10.95
N TYR A 247 5.38 2.69 -10.77
CA TYR A 247 6.77 2.91 -11.14
C TYR A 247 7.76 2.45 -10.05
N THR A 248 7.30 1.75 -9.01
CA THR A 248 8.09 1.37 -7.83
C THR A 248 9.39 0.66 -8.22
N SER A 249 9.30 -0.33 -9.10
CA SER A 249 10.45 -1.10 -9.61
C SER A 249 11.30 -0.35 -10.64
N GLY A 250 10.85 0.82 -11.10
CA GLY A 250 11.41 1.56 -12.23
C GLY A 250 11.08 0.96 -13.60
N MET A 251 10.33 -0.14 -13.68
CA MET A 251 10.05 -0.81 -14.95
C MET A 251 8.85 -0.23 -15.71
N ALA A 252 7.92 0.48 -15.05
CA ALA A 252 6.60 0.75 -15.64
C ALA A 252 6.63 1.56 -16.95
N SER A 253 7.61 2.44 -17.19
CA SER A 253 7.75 3.12 -18.50
C SER A 253 8.15 2.14 -19.62
N MET A 254 9.07 1.22 -19.34
CA MET A 254 9.45 0.17 -20.30
C MET A 254 8.30 -0.80 -20.53
N THR A 255 7.60 -1.18 -19.46
CA THR A 255 6.38 -2.00 -19.49
C THR A 255 5.29 -1.36 -20.33
N SER A 256 5.07 -0.06 -20.16
CA SER A 256 4.11 0.73 -20.93
C SER A 256 4.45 0.71 -22.42
N LEU A 257 5.71 1.00 -22.78
CA LEU A 257 6.14 0.98 -24.17
C LEU A 257 5.95 -0.41 -24.81
N MET A 258 6.34 -1.46 -24.09
CA MET A 258 6.19 -2.84 -24.59
C MET A 258 4.72 -3.27 -24.69
N ALA A 259 3.86 -2.82 -23.78
CA ALA A 259 2.41 -3.04 -23.85
C ALA A 259 1.80 -2.33 -25.07
N ILE A 260 2.21 -1.09 -25.35
CA ILE A 260 1.79 -0.32 -26.54
C ILE A 260 2.18 -1.06 -27.82
N LEU A 261 3.45 -1.53 -27.92
CA LEU A 261 3.89 -2.37 -29.04
C LEU A 261 3.12 -3.69 -29.12
N GLY A 262 2.56 -4.18 -28.01
CA GLY A 262 1.67 -5.32 -27.93
C GLY A 262 0.23 -5.05 -28.40
N GLY A 263 -0.16 -3.78 -28.55
CA GLY A 263 -1.48 -3.35 -29.02
C GLY A 263 -2.40 -2.75 -27.95
N LEU A 264 -1.84 -2.28 -26.82
CA LEU A 264 -2.57 -1.61 -25.73
C LEU A 264 -3.40 -0.43 -26.26
N ASP A 265 -4.56 -0.17 -25.63
CA ASP A 265 -5.49 0.90 -26.03
C ASP A 265 -5.36 2.13 -25.13
N MET A 266 -5.28 1.92 -23.81
CA MET A 266 -5.31 2.97 -22.79
C MET A 266 -4.21 2.76 -21.74
N LEU A 267 -3.70 3.84 -21.16
CA LEU A 267 -2.65 3.79 -20.14
C LEU A 267 -2.87 4.87 -19.07
N ASP A 268 -2.76 4.45 -17.81
CA ASP A 268 -2.67 5.37 -16.69
C ASP A 268 -1.27 6.00 -16.60
N THR A 269 -1.23 7.32 -16.46
CA THR A 269 -0.03 8.10 -16.15
C THR A 269 -0.33 9.09 -15.02
N SER A 270 0.71 9.69 -14.45
CA SER A 270 0.54 10.81 -13.51
C SER A 270 1.37 11.99 -13.98
N ILE A 271 0.86 13.21 -13.83
CA ILE A 271 1.62 14.41 -14.15
C ILE A 271 2.94 14.45 -13.34
N SER A 272 4.06 14.84 -13.96
CA SER A 272 5.41 14.60 -13.43
C SER A 272 5.66 14.97 -11.96
N PRO A 273 5.10 16.07 -11.39
CA PRO A 273 5.29 16.37 -9.96
C PRO A 273 4.67 15.34 -9.02
N LEU A 274 3.74 14.51 -9.47
CA LEU A 274 3.09 13.45 -8.72
C LEU A 274 3.33 12.07 -9.36
N ALA A 275 4.39 11.93 -10.14
CA ALA A 275 4.81 10.70 -10.82
C ALA A 275 6.09 10.10 -10.18
N GLY A 276 6.45 8.89 -10.62
CA GLY A 276 7.66 8.19 -10.16
C GLY A 276 7.51 7.57 -8.77
N GLY A 277 8.56 6.89 -8.31
CA GLY A 277 8.52 6.13 -7.07
C GLY A 277 7.34 5.16 -7.02
N THR A 278 6.60 5.17 -5.92
CA THR A 278 5.36 4.38 -5.78
C THR A 278 4.18 4.88 -6.62
N SER A 279 4.30 5.97 -7.38
CA SER A 279 3.26 6.48 -8.29
C SER A 279 3.40 5.87 -9.69
N HIS A 280 2.98 6.58 -10.74
CA HIS A 280 2.89 6.12 -12.12
C HIS A 280 3.99 6.71 -13.00
N PRO A 281 4.20 6.20 -14.23
CA PRO A 281 5.00 6.89 -15.24
C PRO A 281 4.53 8.33 -15.47
N ALA A 282 5.47 9.24 -15.70
CA ALA A 282 5.16 10.66 -15.95
C ALA A 282 4.44 10.85 -17.30
N THR A 283 3.28 11.52 -17.27
CA THR A 283 2.44 11.81 -18.44
C THR A 283 3.24 12.46 -19.57
N GLU A 284 3.98 13.53 -19.26
CA GLU A 284 4.70 14.34 -20.24
C GLU A 284 5.81 13.54 -20.94
N THR A 285 6.53 12.71 -20.19
CA THR A 285 7.59 11.86 -20.71
C THR A 285 7.03 10.82 -21.67
N LEU A 286 5.87 10.23 -21.35
CA LEU A 286 5.22 9.26 -22.22
C LEU A 286 4.72 9.92 -23.51
N VAL A 287 4.03 11.07 -23.41
CA VAL A 287 3.55 11.83 -24.58
C VAL A 287 4.73 12.17 -25.52
N ALA A 288 5.83 12.70 -24.97
CA ALA A 288 7.03 13.01 -25.74
C ALA A 288 7.65 11.77 -26.40
N SER A 289 7.61 10.61 -25.74
CA SER A 289 8.19 9.36 -26.25
C SER A 289 7.40 8.75 -27.41
N LEU A 290 6.10 9.03 -27.50
CA LEU A 290 5.21 8.52 -28.55
C LEU A 290 5.02 9.51 -29.70
N GLN A 291 5.48 10.76 -29.54
CA GLN A 291 5.30 11.81 -30.54
C GLN A 291 5.92 11.43 -31.89
N ASN A 292 5.21 11.70 -32.98
CA ASN A 292 5.61 11.34 -34.35
C ASN A 292 5.77 9.82 -34.60
N THR A 293 5.19 8.99 -33.74
CA THR A 293 5.06 7.54 -33.98
C THR A 293 3.61 7.19 -34.36
N PRO A 294 3.34 5.98 -34.88
CA PRO A 294 1.98 5.52 -35.10
C PRO A 294 1.12 5.41 -33.81
N TYR A 295 1.72 5.56 -32.64
CA TYR A 295 1.08 5.46 -31.33
C TYR A 295 0.91 6.83 -30.64
N ASP A 296 1.18 7.92 -31.36
CA ASP A 296 1.10 9.29 -30.85
C ASP A 296 -0.25 9.55 -30.18
N THR A 297 -0.20 10.09 -28.96
CA THR A 297 -1.38 10.41 -28.16
C THR A 297 -2.17 11.60 -28.72
N GLY A 298 -1.51 12.47 -29.51
CA GLY A 298 -2.08 13.73 -29.98
C GLY A 298 -2.20 14.82 -28.91
N LEU A 299 -1.67 14.60 -27.70
CA LEU A 299 -1.70 15.58 -26.62
C LEU A 299 -0.56 16.60 -26.75
N GLU A 300 -0.86 17.87 -26.48
CA GLU A 300 0.08 18.98 -26.64
C GLU A 300 0.98 19.16 -25.42
N LEU A 301 2.29 18.92 -25.57
CA LEU A 301 3.25 19.02 -24.45
C LEU A 301 3.23 20.37 -23.72
N ALA A 302 2.94 21.46 -24.45
CA ALA A 302 2.88 22.80 -23.89
C ALA A 302 1.72 23.00 -22.89
N SER A 303 0.64 22.21 -22.98
CA SER A 303 -0.50 22.33 -22.05
C SER A 303 -0.13 21.90 -20.63
N PHE A 304 0.86 21.01 -20.49
CA PHE A 304 1.25 20.45 -19.20
C PHE A 304 2.03 21.42 -18.33
N GLN A 305 2.83 22.33 -18.90
CA GLN A 305 3.70 23.23 -18.12
C GLN A 305 2.97 23.94 -16.96
N PRO A 306 1.84 24.65 -17.16
CA PRO A 306 1.12 25.29 -16.05
C PRO A 306 0.57 24.28 -15.03
N ILE A 307 0.19 23.08 -15.46
CA ILE A 307 -0.31 22.00 -14.59
C ILE A 307 0.83 21.48 -13.70
N THR A 308 2.01 21.25 -14.28
CA THR A 308 3.18 20.81 -13.52
C THR A 308 3.62 21.85 -12.48
N GLU A 309 3.58 23.13 -12.82
CA GLU A 309 4.01 24.18 -11.90
C GLU A 309 3.05 24.31 -10.71
N HIS A 310 1.75 24.19 -10.96
CA HIS A 310 0.74 24.10 -9.91
C HIS A 310 1.03 22.93 -8.96
N PHE A 311 1.18 21.72 -9.49
CA PHE A 311 1.37 20.55 -8.63
C PHE A 311 2.73 20.49 -7.93
N ARG A 312 3.80 21.08 -8.49
CA ARG A 312 5.06 21.28 -7.74
C ARG A 312 4.84 22.15 -6.52
N THR A 313 4.05 23.22 -6.67
CA THR A 313 3.74 24.13 -5.57
C THR A 313 2.85 23.47 -4.53
N VAL A 314 1.79 22.77 -4.97
CA VAL A 314 0.90 22.00 -4.10
C VAL A 314 1.67 20.95 -3.32
N ARG A 315 2.48 20.11 -3.98
CA ARG A 315 3.23 19.02 -3.35
C ARG A 315 4.08 19.48 -2.17
N ARG A 316 4.71 20.67 -2.25
CA ARG A 316 5.49 21.26 -1.14
C ARG A 316 4.68 21.49 0.13
N LYS A 317 3.37 21.77 0.02
CA LYS A 317 2.48 21.95 1.18
C LYS A 317 2.31 20.66 1.98
N TYR A 318 2.46 19.51 1.32
CA TYR A 318 2.22 18.17 1.88
C TYR A 318 3.51 17.44 2.26
N ARG A 319 4.64 18.16 2.41
CA ARG A 319 5.96 17.58 2.68
C ARG A 319 5.99 16.56 3.84
N GLN A 320 5.18 16.78 4.88
CA GLN A 320 5.10 15.90 6.06
C GLN A 320 4.51 14.52 5.75
N PHE A 321 3.85 14.38 4.60
CA PHE A 321 3.20 13.15 4.14
C PHE A 321 3.93 12.52 2.96
N GLU A 322 5.09 13.06 2.57
CA GLU A 322 5.90 12.48 1.51
C GLU A 322 6.27 11.03 1.85
N SER A 323 6.12 10.16 0.86
CA SER A 323 6.59 8.79 0.98
C SER A 323 8.11 8.74 1.10
N ASP A 324 8.62 7.83 1.93
CA ASP A 324 10.06 7.50 1.94
C ASP A 324 10.52 6.85 0.61
N PHE A 325 9.57 6.38 -0.21
CA PHE A 325 9.81 5.65 -1.46
C PHE A 325 9.49 6.49 -2.71
N THR A 326 10.03 7.70 -2.78
CA THR A 326 9.88 8.60 -3.95
C THR A 326 10.77 8.24 -5.14
N GLY A 327 11.77 7.38 -4.93
CA GLY A 327 12.67 6.86 -5.94
C GLY A 327 12.35 5.42 -6.37
N VAL A 328 13.19 4.85 -7.24
CA VAL A 328 13.07 3.44 -7.64
C VAL A 328 13.50 2.54 -6.49
N ASP A 329 12.62 1.61 -6.12
CA ASP A 329 12.89 0.51 -5.20
C ASP A 329 12.79 -0.81 -5.96
N ALA A 330 13.93 -1.41 -6.28
CA ALA A 330 14.01 -2.69 -6.99
C ALA A 330 13.79 -3.91 -6.06
N GLU A 331 13.81 -3.73 -4.73
CA GLU A 331 13.62 -4.82 -3.78
C GLU A 331 12.20 -5.42 -3.89
N ILE A 332 11.23 -4.61 -4.31
CA ILE A 332 9.86 -5.03 -4.63
C ILE A 332 9.81 -6.22 -5.60
N LEU A 333 10.79 -6.36 -6.51
CA LEU A 333 10.82 -7.47 -7.46
C LEU A 333 11.10 -8.81 -6.80
N MET A 334 11.80 -8.78 -5.65
CA MET A 334 12.13 -9.95 -4.85
C MET A 334 11.06 -10.18 -3.76
N SER A 335 10.71 -9.15 -3.01
CA SER A 335 9.77 -9.26 -1.88
C SER A 335 8.31 -9.38 -2.35
N GLN A 336 7.97 -8.70 -3.46
CA GLN A 336 6.59 -8.46 -3.92
C GLN A 336 5.69 -7.80 -2.88
N ILE A 337 6.25 -7.16 -1.85
CA ILE A 337 5.53 -6.49 -0.75
C ILE A 337 5.36 -5.01 -1.12
N PRO A 338 4.14 -4.52 -1.42
CA PRO A 338 3.93 -3.13 -1.80
C PRO A 338 4.44 -2.15 -0.73
N GLY A 339 5.00 -0.99 -1.12
CA GLY A 339 5.61 -0.04 -0.18
C GLY A 339 4.68 0.39 0.96
N GLY A 340 3.40 0.66 0.67
CA GLY A 340 2.42 0.98 1.73
C GLY A 340 2.19 -0.16 2.73
N MET A 341 2.33 -1.42 2.31
CA MET A 341 2.33 -2.56 3.22
C MET A 341 3.59 -2.58 4.08
N LEU A 342 4.77 -2.31 3.50
CA LEU A 342 6.04 -2.26 4.21
C LEU A 342 6.04 -1.20 5.32
N SER A 343 5.61 0.03 5.03
CA SER A 343 5.50 1.09 6.05
C SER A 343 4.53 0.72 7.18
N ASN A 344 3.41 0.07 6.85
CA ASN A 344 2.46 -0.41 7.87
C ASN A 344 3.06 -1.52 8.75
N LEU A 345 3.81 -2.46 8.17
CA LEU A 345 4.53 -3.49 8.94
C LEU A 345 5.60 -2.87 9.84
N ALA A 346 6.27 -1.80 9.39
CA ALA A 346 7.27 -1.10 10.20
C ALA A 346 6.63 -0.41 11.40
N ALA A 347 5.49 0.25 11.20
CA ALA A 347 4.70 0.83 12.28
C ALA A 347 4.24 -0.25 13.28
N GLN A 348 3.71 -1.39 12.79
CA GLN A 348 3.30 -2.54 13.62
C GLN A 348 4.40 -3.01 14.57
N LEU A 349 5.59 -3.22 14.02
CA LEU A 349 6.72 -3.72 14.77
C LEU A 349 7.27 -2.65 15.72
N THR A 350 7.27 -1.39 15.32
CA THR A 350 7.71 -0.27 16.17
C THR A 350 6.81 -0.13 17.40
N GLU A 351 5.49 -0.17 17.23
CA GLU A 351 4.52 -0.10 18.35
C GLU A 351 4.71 -1.25 19.35
N GLN A 352 5.26 -2.38 18.90
CA GLN A 352 5.53 -3.56 19.71
C GLN A 352 7.00 -3.68 20.14
N ASN A 353 7.82 -2.64 19.93
CA ASN A 353 9.26 -2.63 20.22
C ASN A 353 10.01 -3.83 19.60
N ALA A 354 9.61 -4.25 18.40
CA ALA A 354 10.11 -5.43 17.69
C ALA A 354 10.59 -5.11 16.26
N LEU A 355 10.97 -3.85 16.00
CA LEU A 355 11.42 -3.41 14.67
C LEU A 355 12.64 -4.18 14.15
N ASP A 356 13.49 -4.65 15.06
CA ASP A 356 14.63 -5.53 14.79
C ASP A 356 14.22 -6.86 14.12
N ARG A 357 12.95 -7.26 14.25
CA ARG A 357 12.38 -8.48 13.68
C ARG A 357 11.77 -8.29 12.29
N MET A 358 11.90 -7.10 11.70
CA MET A 358 11.37 -6.79 10.36
C MET A 358 11.78 -7.83 9.32
N LYS A 359 13.05 -8.23 9.31
CA LYS A 359 13.55 -9.22 8.35
C LYS A 359 12.83 -10.56 8.46
N GLU A 360 12.56 -11.03 9.67
CA GLU A 360 11.81 -12.27 9.90
C GLU A 360 10.39 -12.17 9.32
N VAL A 361 9.74 -11.02 9.47
CA VAL A 361 8.40 -10.76 8.92
C VAL A 361 8.42 -10.76 7.40
N LEU A 362 9.40 -10.09 6.77
CA LEU A 362 9.54 -10.08 5.32
C LEU A 362 9.80 -11.48 4.74
N ASP A 363 10.55 -12.32 5.46
CA ASP A 363 10.78 -13.73 5.09
C ASP A 363 9.52 -14.60 5.30
N GLU A 364 8.64 -14.23 6.22
CA GLU A 364 7.41 -14.96 6.54
C GLU A 364 6.24 -14.64 5.58
N VAL A 365 6.16 -13.41 5.08
CA VAL A 365 5.09 -12.97 4.16
C VAL A 365 4.93 -13.90 2.93
N PRO A 366 5.99 -14.28 2.19
CA PRO A 366 5.85 -15.23 1.08
C PRO A 366 5.31 -16.60 1.48
N ARG A 367 5.60 -17.07 2.70
CA ARG A 367 5.13 -18.36 3.23
C ARG A 367 3.63 -18.30 3.53
N VAL A 368 3.18 -17.28 4.25
CA VAL A 368 1.75 -17.03 4.52
C VAL A 368 0.99 -16.86 3.21
N ARG A 369 1.52 -16.06 2.28
CA ARG A 369 0.92 -15.85 0.96
C ARG A 369 0.72 -17.17 0.20
N LYS A 370 1.69 -18.07 0.24
CA LYS A 370 1.58 -19.41 -0.38
C LYS A 370 0.48 -20.24 0.26
N GLU A 371 0.43 -20.29 1.59
CA GLU A 371 -0.57 -21.06 2.35
C GLU A 371 -1.99 -20.55 2.13
N MET A 372 -2.13 -19.26 1.88
CA MET A 372 -3.40 -18.64 1.51
C MET A 372 -3.76 -18.82 0.02
N GLY A 373 -3.02 -19.62 -0.76
CA GLY A 373 -3.32 -19.87 -2.17
C GLY A 373 -2.91 -18.73 -3.10
N TYR A 374 -1.87 -17.98 -2.73
CA TYR A 374 -1.26 -16.90 -3.48
C TYR A 374 -2.22 -15.77 -3.89
N PRO A 375 -2.92 -15.10 -2.96
CA PRO A 375 -3.67 -13.90 -3.31
C PRO A 375 -2.73 -12.83 -3.93
N PRO A 376 -3.20 -12.01 -4.90
CA PRO A 376 -2.59 -10.72 -5.19
C PRO A 376 -2.47 -9.91 -3.90
N LEU A 377 -1.37 -9.20 -3.67
CA LEU A 377 -1.22 -8.38 -2.46
C LEU A 377 -1.79 -6.99 -2.70
N VAL A 378 -3.11 -6.88 -2.63
CA VAL A 378 -3.87 -5.62 -2.72
C VAL A 378 -4.85 -5.54 -1.55
N THR A 379 -5.29 -4.35 -1.15
CA THR A 379 -6.24 -4.22 -0.03
C THR A 379 -7.53 -5.02 -0.30
N PRO A 380 -8.03 -5.83 0.65
CA PRO A 380 -7.53 -6.01 2.02
C PRO A 380 -6.50 -7.13 2.18
N THR A 381 -6.34 -8.02 1.18
CA THR A 381 -5.49 -9.21 1.25
C THR A 381 -4.04 -8.96 1.61
N SER A 382 -3.45 -7.81 1.19
CA SER A 382 -2.10 -7.41 1.61
C SER A 382 -1.99 -7.23 3.14
N GLN A 383 -3.01 -6.63 3.76
CA GLN A 383 -3.06 -6.45 5.22
C GLN A 383 -3.27 -7.79 5.94
N ILE A 384 -4.14 -8.66 5.42
CA ILE A 384 -4.40 -9.97 6.02
C ILE A 384 -3.12 -10.82 6.02
N VAL A 385 -2.44 -10.92 4.88
CA VAL A 385 -1.18 -11.66 4.75
C VAL A 385 -0.09 -11.04 5.62
N GLY A 386 0.05 -9.70 5.61
CA GLY A 386 1.04 -8.97 6.39
C GLY A 386 0.88 -9.16 7.88
N THR A 387 -0.31 -8.89 8.41
CA THR A 387 -0.59 -9.02 9.83
C THR A 387 -0.43 -10.46 10.30
N GLN A 388 -0.88 -11.45 9.53
CA GLN A 388 -0.68 -12.85 9.90
C GLN A 388 0.81 -13.23 9.92
N ALA A 389 1.61 -12.72 8.99
CA ALA A 389 3.07 -12.92 9.00
C ALA A 389 3.72 -12.26 10.22
N THR A 390 3.34 -11.02 10.55
CA THR A 390 3.78 -10.33 11.78
C THR A 390 3.44 -11.16 13.02
N LEU A 391 2.20 -11.64 13.14
CA LEU A 391 1.77 -12.45 14.29
C LEU A 391 2.56 -13.75 14.39
N ASN A 392 2.77 -14.48 13.29
CA ASN A 392 3.56 -15.71 13.27
C ASN A 392 4.98 -15.49 13.81
N VAL A 393 5.60 -14.35 13.46
CA VAL A 393 6.93 -13.98 13.94
C VAL A 393 6.87 -13.60 15.42
N LEU A 394 5.98 -12.68 15.80
CA LEU A 394 5.92 -12.14 17.16
C LEU A 394 5.56 -13.19 18.21
N THR A 395 4.68 -14.13 17.90
CA THR A 395 4.32 -15.23 18.82
C THR A 395 5.37 -16.35 18.88
N GLY A 396 6.28 -16.40 17.90
CA GLY A 396 7.26 -17.48 17.73
C GLY A 396 6.67 -18.80 17.25
N ASP A 397 5.36 -18.85 16.96
CA ASP A 397 4.65 -20.04 16.52
C ASP A 397 3.58 -19.71 15.47
N ARG A 398 3.64 -20.42 14.33
CA ARG A 398 2.89 -20.07 13.11
C ARG A 398 1.42 -20.42 13.27
N TYR A 399 0.55 -19.44 13.06
CA TYR A 399 -0.91 -19.54 13.23
C TYR A 399 -1.35 -19.90 14.66
N LYS A 400 -0.53 -19.59 15.67
CA LYS A 400 -0.95 -19.65 17.07
C LYS A 400 -2.04 -18.63 17.40
N VAL A 401 -1.91 -17.43 16.82
CA VAL A 401 -2.94 -16.38 16.85
C VAL A 401 -3.39 -16.15 15.41
N ILE A 402 -4.69 -16.29 15.19
CA ILE A 402 -5.32 -16.15 13.87
C ILE A 402 -6.33 -15.02 13.97
N THR A 403 -6.20 -14.03 13.10
CA THR A 403 -7.14 -12.90 13.06
C THR A 403 -8.51 -13.31 12.50
N THR A 404 -9.53 -12.53 12.81
CA THR A 404 -10.88 -12.72 12.24
C THR A 404 -10.82 -12.67 10.71
N GLU A 405 -10.01 -11.78 10.15
CA GLU A 405 -9.86 -11.62 8.71
C GLU A 405 -9.15 -12.81 8.07
N THR A 406 -8.10 -13.36 8.70
CA THR A 406 -7.46 -14.60 8.25
C THR A 406 -8.45 -15.75 8.26
N LYS A 407 -9.24 -15.90 9.33
CA LYS A 407 -10.30 -16.91 9.41
C LYS A 407 -11.35 -16.70 8.31
N ASN A 408 -11.86 -15.49 8.14
CA ASN A 408 -12.85 -15.13 7.13
C ASN A 408 -12.35 -15.39 5.70
N TYR A 409 -11.05 -15.20 5.46
CA TYR A 409 -10.41 -15.58 4.20
C TYR A 409 -10.53 -17.08 3.93
N PHE A 410 -10.14 -17.91 4.91
CA PHE A 410 -10.24 -19.36 4.78
C PHE A 410 -11.68 -19.87 4.70
N LEU A 411 -12.63 -19.17 5.32
CA LEU A 411 -14.07 -19.43 5.16
C LEU A 411 -14.62 -19.02 3.79
N GLY A 412 -13.82 -18.35 2.95
CA GLY A 412 -14.24 -17.88 1.63
C GLY A 412 -15.09 -16.61 1.65
N LEU A 413 -15.13 -15.88 2.78
CA LEU A 413 -15.95 -14.68 2.96
C LEU A 413 -15.41 -13.43 2.23
N TYR A 414 -14.21 -13.52 1.68
CA TYR A 414 -13.65 -12.51 0.75
C TYR A 414 -13.76 -12.93 -0.73
N GLY A 415 -14.27 -14.14 -1.01
CA GLY A 415 -14.25 -14.75 -2.34
C GLY A 415 -13.29 -15.93 -2.41
N ARG A 416 -13.08 -16.43 -3.63
CA ARG A 416 -12.29 -17.64 -3.90
C ARG A 416 -10.82 -17.29 -4.11
N ALA A 417 -9.95 -17.96 -3.34
CA ALA A 417 -8.50 -17.86 -3.54
C ALA A 417 -8.07 -18.28 -4.97
N PRO A 418 -7.05 -17.63 -5.56
CA PRO A 418 -6.57 -17.95 -6.93
C PRO A 418 -5.96 -19.36 -7.06
N GLY A 419 -5.39 -19.86 -5.98
CA GLY A 419 -4.71 -21.15 -5.88
C GLY A 419 -5.30 -22.04 -4.81
N GLN A 420 -4.68 -23.21 -4.64
CA GLN A 420 -5.02 -24.12 -3.55
C GLN A 420 -4.51 -23.54 -2.22
N VAL A 421 -5.40 -23.47 -1.24
CA VAL A 421 -5.06 -23.12 0.14
C VAL A 421 -4.48 -24.33 0.87
N ASP A 422 -3.63 -24.08 1.86
CA ASP A 422 -3.11 -25.11 2.75
C ASP A 422 -4.22 -25.63 3.67
N LEU A 423 -4.50 -26.94 3.61
CA LEU A 423 -5.64 -27.54 4.30
C LEU A 423 -5.43 -27.61 5.82
N ASP A 424 -4.19 -27.75 6.29
CA ASP A 424 -3.89 -27.82 7.72
C ASP A 424 -3.96 -26.44 8.36
N VAL A 425 -3.50 -25.41 7.64
CA VAL A 425 -3.70 -24.00 8.06
C VAL A 425 -5.19 -23.65 8.03
N MET A 426 -5.90 -24.01 6.96
CA MET A 426 -7.34 -23.76 6.84
C MET A 426 -8.10 -24.40 7.99
N ALA A 427 -7.87 -25.68 8.29
CA ALA A 427 -8.52 -26.38 9.40
C ALA A 427 -8.23 -25.72 10.77
N ARG A 428 -6.99 -25.27 11.01
CA ARG A 428 -6.63 -24.51 12.22
C ARG A 428 -7.36 -23.16 12.31
N ALA A 429 -7.55 -22.48 11.18
CA ALA A 429 -8.21 -21.17 11.13
C ALA A 429 -9.74 -21.27 11.28
N THR A 430 -10.36 -22.26 10.63
CA THR A 430 -11.83 -22.38 10.58
C THR A 430 -12.41 -23.21 11.71
N GLY A 431 -11.64 -24.14 12.30
CA GLY A 431 -12.17 -25.14 13.22
C GLY A 431 -13.23 -25.99 12.52
N ASP A 432 -14.40 -26.15 13.15
CA ASP A 432 -15.52 -26.93 12.62
C ASP A 432 -16.34 -26.20 11.54
N GLU A 433 -16.08 -24.91 11.32
CA GLU A 433 -16.82 -24.13 10.32
C GLU A 433 -16.40 -24.52 8.89
N THR A 434 -17.38 -24.64 8.00
CA THR A 434 -17.15 -25.04 6.60
C THR A 434 -17.07 -23.83 5.68
N PRO A 435 -16.03 -23.73 4.83
CA PRO A 435 -15.92 -22.66 3.84
C PRO A 435 -17.11 -22.59 2.88
N ILE A 436 -17.55 -21.37 2.59
CA ILE A 436 -18.67 -21.13 1.66
C ILE A 436 -18.25 -21.40 0.21
N LYS A 437 -19.22 -21.77 -0.62
CA LYS A 437 -19.03 -21.97 -2.06
C LYS A 437 -19.72 -20.92 -2.93
N THR A 438 -20.68 -20.19 -2.36
CA THR A 438 -21.43 -19.11 -3.02
C THR A 438 -20.63 -17.80 -3.04
N ARG A 439 -21.18 -16.72 -3.62
CA ARG A 439 -20.62 -15.39 -3.46
C ARG A 439 -20.84 -14.94 -2.01
N PRO A 440 -19.87 -14.29 -1.34
CA PRO A 440 -20.02 -13.92 0.06
C PRO A 440 -21.21 -12.99 0.33
N ALA A 441 -21.48 -12.05 -0.60
CA ALA A 441 -22.57 -11.10 -0.46
C ALA A 441 -23.97 -11.73 -0.56
N ASP A 442 -24.12 -12.93 -1.14
CA ASP A 442 -25.42 -13.62 -1.19
C ASP A 442 -25.92 -14.06 0.20
N ARG A 443 -25.08 -13.91 1.24
CA ARG A 443 -25.39 -14.23 2.63
C ARG A 443 -25.68 -12.99 3.48
N LEU A 444 -25.56 -11.81 2.89
CA LEU A 444 -25.82 -10.55 3.57
C LEU A 444 -27.27 -10.16 3.35
N GLU A 445 -27.97 -9.84 4.43
CA GLU A 445 -29.28 -9.21 4.36
C GLU A 445 -29.14 -7.74 3.90
N PRO A 446 -30.16 -7.15 3.26
CA PRO A 446 -30.15 -5.74 2.89
C PRO A 446 -29.84 -4.82 4.08
N GLU A 447 -28.96 -3.84 3.89
CA GLU A 447 -28.38 -3.07 5.00
C GLU A 447 -28.94 -1.65 5.08
N LEU A 448 -29.43 -1.08 3.98
CA LEU A 448 -29.77 0.34 3.93
C LEU A 448 -30.93 0.70 4.87
N ASP A 449 -32.00 -0.07 4.88
CA ASP A 449 -33.18 0.26 5.69
C ASP A 449 -32.92 0.15 7.19
N GLU A 450 -32.06 -0.78 7.62
CA GLU A 450 -31.64 -0.87 9.01
C GLU A 450 -30.74 0.30 9.38
N ALA A 451 -29.77 0.63 8.53
CA ALA A 451 -28.85 1.74 8.78
C ALA A 451 -29.58 3.08 8.98
N LYS A 452 -30.72 3.31 8.29
CA LYS A 452 -31.53 4.54 8.48
C LYS A 452 -31.99 4.74 9.92
N LYS A 453 -32.22 3.66 10.68
CA LYS A 453 -32.71 3.73 12.06
C LYS A 453 -31.64 4.21 13.04
N GLU A 454 -30.37 4.05 12.68
CA GLU A 454 -29.22 4.43 13.51
C GLU A 454 -28.55 5.74 13.04
N LEU A 455 -29.07 6.37 11.99
CA LEU A 455 -28.53 7.63 11.49
C LEU A 455 -28.78 8.74 12.52
N PRO A 456 -27.77 9.58 12.79
CA PRO A 456 -28.00 10.80 13.57
C PRO A 456 -28.89 11.76 12.76
N ASP A 457 -29.63 12.63 13.45
CA ASP A 457 -30.52 13.63 12.81
C ASP A 457 -29.77 14.58 11.84
N SER A 458 -28.45 14.70 12.01
CA SER A 458 -27.55 15.48 11.15
C SER A 458 -27.18 14.80 9.81
N ALA A 459 -27.53 13.52 9.64
CA ALA A 459 -27.40 12.78 8.38
C ALA A 459 -28.71 12.91 7.58
N GLN A 460 -28.73 13.84 6.61
CA GLN A 460 -29.98 14.25 5.95
C GLN A 460 -30.13 13.72 4.53
N THR A 461 -29.07 13.14 3.98
CA THR A 461 -29.02 12.72 2.58
C THR A 461 -28.78 11.22 2.46
N VAL A 462 -29.10 10.66 1.28
CA VAL A 462 -28.73 9.29 0.93
C VAL A 462 -27.21 9.12 0.94
N GLU A 463 -26.47 10.16 0.58
CA GLU A 463 -25.01 10.17 0.58
C GLU A 463 -24.45 10.07 2.00
N ASP A 464 -25.07 10.75 2.97
CA ASP A 464 -24.74 10.58 4.39
C ASP A 464 -25.05 9.15 4.85
N GLN A 465 -26.20 8.60 4.45
CA GLN A 465 -26.55 7.21 4.76
C GLN A 465 -25.49 6.22 4.22
N LEU A 466 -25.04 6.40 2.98
CA LEU A 466 -24.01 5.57 2.38
C LEU A 466 -22.66 5.74 3.09
N SER A 467 -22.25 6.98 3.39
CA SER A 467 -21.04 7.26 4.16
C SER A 467 -21.09 6.58 5.53
N PHE A 468 -22.25 6.58 6.19
CA PHE A 468 -22.48 5.90 7.46
C PHE A 468 -22.40 4.39 7.34
N VAL A 469 -23.06 3.76 6.36
CA VAL A 469 -22.97 2.30 6.14
C VAL A 469 -21.53 1.86 5.88
N LEU A 470 -20.80 2.64 5.09
CA LEU A 470 -19.42 2.33 4.72
C LEU A 470 -18.46 2.52 5.91
N PHE A 471 -18.65 3.58 6.70
CA PHE A 471 -17.74 3.98 7.78
C PHE A 471 -18.49 4.49 9.03
N PRO A 472 -19.20 3.65 9.79
CA PRO A 472 -20.17 4.11 10.80
C PRO A 472 -19.57 5.06 11.85
N ALA A 473 -18.43 4.69 12.44
CA ALA A 473 -17.77 5.52 13.45
C ALA A 473 -17.24 6.84 12.88
N ILE A 474 -16.57 6.79 11.72
CA ILE A 474 -15.97 7.96 11.09
C ILE A 474 -17.04 8.94 10.63
N ALA A 475 -18.13 8.42 10.05
CA ALA A 475 -19.24 9.20 9.58
C ALA A 475 -19.97 9.89 10.75
N ARG A 476 -20.20 9.19 11.88
CA ARG A 476 -20.74 9.81 13.10
C ARG A 476 -19.88 10.99 13.56
N ASP A 477 -18.58 10.76 13.73
CA ASP A 477 -17.64 11.82 14.13
C ASP A 477 -17.65 13.00 13.13
N PHE A 478 -17.74 12.71 11.83
CA PHE A 478 -17.81 13.72 10.78
C PHE A 478 -19.11 14.51 10.81
N PHE A 479 -20.27 13.87 10.98
CA PHE A 479 -21.56 14.55 11.03
C PHE A 479 -21.69 15.45 12.26
N GLU A 480 -21.22 14.99 13.42
CA GLU A 480 -21.18 15.81 14.64
C GLU A 480 -20.30 17.04 14.46
N ALA A 481 -19.10 16.88 13.86
CA ALA A 481 -18.22 18.01 13.57
C ALA A 481 -18.82 18.97 12.52
N ARG A 482 -19.51 18.44 11.51
CA ARG A 482 -20.22 19.22 10.48
C ARG A 482 -21.33 20.08 11.10
N GLU A 483 -22.13 19.51 11.99
CA GLU A 483 -23.22 20.21 12.68
C GLU A 483 -22.70 21.33 13.59
N LYS A 484 -21.59 21.10 14.30
CA LYS A 484 -20.95 22.10 15.16
C LYS A 484 -20.16 23.17 14.40
N GLY A 485 -19.94 23.00 13.09
CA GLY A 485 -19.07 23.87 12.29
C GLY A 485 -17.58 23.70 12.63
N GLU A 486 -17.19 22.52 13.12
CA GLU A 486 -15.85 22.19 13.62
C GLU A 486 -15.04 21.33 12.63
N LEU A 487 -15.45 21.26 11.36
CA LEU A 487 -14.72 20.57 10.30
C LEU A 487 -13.37 21.25 10.05
N THR A 488 -12.35 20.78 10.76
CA THR A 488 -10.98 21.29 10.67
C THR A 488 -10.07 20.18 10.14
N PRO A 489 -9.46 20.34 8.96
CA PRO A 489 -8.54 19.34 8.42
C PRO A 489 -7.30 19.17 9.32
N GLU A 490 -6.64 18.02 9.23
CA GLU A 490 -5.30 17.83 9.80
C GLU A 490 -4.36 18.98 9.37
N PRO A 491 -3.69 19.67 10.32
CA PRO A 491 -2.86 20.81 9.99
C PRO A 491 -1.68 20.41 9.09
N LEU A 492 -1.34 21.30 8.16
CA LEU A 492 -0.16 21.17 7.31
C LEU A 492 1.00 21.94 7.94
N GLU A 493 2.16 21.31 8.02
CA GLU A 493 3.44 21.94 8.30
C GLU A 493 3.91 22.69 7.06
N LEU A 494 3.30 23.86 6.86
CA LEU A 494 3.75 24.83 5.89
C LEU A 494 5.20 25.19 6.24
N GLY A 495 6.14 24.70 5.44
CA GLY A 495 7.53 25.13 5.54
C GLY A 495 7.58 26.66 5.51
N SER A 496 8.48 27.27 6.31
CA SER A 496 8.57 28.72 6.36
C SER A 496 8.68 29.29 4.94
N ALA A 497 7.92 30.35 4.62
CA ALA A 497 7.91 30.99 3.30
C ALA A 497 9.26 31.62 2.88
N LYS A 498 10.32 31.41 3.68
CA LYS A 498 11.70 31.59 3.23
C LYS A 498 12.12 30.28 2.58
N GLY A 499 12.14 30.25 1.25
CA GLY A 499 13.02 29.30 0.56
C GLY A 499 14.44 29.40 1.10
N PRO A 500 15.29 28.38 0.90
CA PRO A 500 16.66 28.43 1.41
C PRO A 500 17.35 29.66 0.80
N THR A 501 17.68 30.64 1.63
CA THR A 501 18.34 31.88 1.18
C THR A 501 19.78 31.65 0.72
N THR A 502 20.28 30.42 0.78
CA THR A 502 21.62 30.00 0.35
C THR A 502 21.63 28.48 0.22
N ALA A 503 22.46 27.95 -0.67
CA ALA A 503 22.66 26.52 -0.94
C ALA A 503 23.27 25.70 0.22
N HIS A 504 22.94 26.02 1.48
CA HIS A 504 23.57 25.48 2.68
C HIS A 504 22.73 24.50 3.50
N GLU A 505 21.56 24.07 3.03
CA GLU A 505 20.77 23.01 3.68
C GLU A 505 21.02 21.61 3.07
N LEU A 506 22.26 21.38 2.62
CA LEU A 506 22.84 20.03 2.60
C LEU A 506 23.65 19.91 3.88
N HIS A 507 23.23 19.00 4.77
CA HIS A 507 23.84 18.63 6.06
C HIS A 507 25.25 19.19 6.30
N LEU A 508 25.35 20.26 7.09
CA LEU A 508 26.63 20.72 7.64
C LEU A 508 26.69 20.36 9.11
N ALA A 509 27.64 19.48 9.46
CA ALA A 509 28.12 19.39 10.84
C ALA A 509 28.75 20.75 11.23
N PRO A 510 28.53 21.25 12.46
CA PRO A 510 29.07 22.54 12.88
C PRO A 510 30.60 22.51 12.84
N VAL A 511 31.20 23.48 12.15
CA VAL A 511 32.66 23.56 11.92
C VAL A 511 33.39 24.19 13.11
N GLU A 512 32.66 24.81 14.03
CA GLU A 512 33.19 25.47 15.23
C GLU A 512 32.10 25.47 16.32
N PHE A 513 32.42 24.97 17.51
CA PHE A 513 31.47 24.85 18.62
C PHE A 513 32.17 24.77 19.97
N ASN A 514 31.44 25.08 21.04
CA ASN A 514 31.91 24.94 22.41
C ASN A 514 31.43 23.62 23.01
N VAL A 515 32.32 22.91 23.68
CA VAL A 515 31.97 21.71 24.46
C VAL A 515 32.33 21.98 25.91
N THR A 516 31.37 21.84 26.82
CA THR A 516 31.59 21.98 28.25
C THR A 516 31.60 20.60 28.90
N VAL A 517 32.71 20.23 29.53
CA VAL A 517 32.87 18.95 30.21
C VAL A 517 33.29 19.22 31.65
N HIS A 518 32.54 18.71 32.62
CA HIS A 518 32.77 18.92 34.06
C HIS A 518 32.94 20.39 34.49
N GLY A 519 32.25 21.31 33.82
CA GLY A 519 32.23 22.74 34.16
C GLY A 519 33.29 23.60 33.48
N GLU A 520 34.21 23.01 32.70
CA GLU A 520 35.15 23.75 31.87
C GLU A 520 34.72 23.74 30.39
N THR A 521 34.76 24.90 29.74
CA THR A 521 34.30 25.06 28.35
C THR A 521 35.49 25.12 27.40
N TYR A 522 35.49 24.22 26.43
CA TYR A 522 36.52 24.08 25.40
C TYR A 522 35.98 24.59 24.06
N HIS A 523 36.73 25.50 23.44
CA HIS A 523 36.42 25.99 22.11
C HIS A 523 37.05 25.09 21.05
N VAL A 524 36.22 24.46 20.21
CA VAL A 524 36.65 23.46 19.22
C VAL A 524 36.38 23.98 17.82
N LYS A 525 37.42 24.02 16.98
CA LYS A 525 37.35 24.42 15.57
C LYS A 525 37.90 23.33 14.66
N VAL A 526 37.09 22.86 13.71
CA VAL A 526 37.47 21.88 12.69
C VAL A 526 38.18 22.59 11.55
N SER A 527 39.44 22.25 11.30
CA SER A 527 40.32 23.03 10.39
C SER A 527 40.54 22.38 9.02
N GLY A 528 40.01 21.17 8.78
CA GLY A 528 40.01 20.51 7.48
C GLY A 528 39.77 19.00 7.57
N SER A 529 39.68 18.33 6.42
CA SER A 529 39.62 16.85 6.33
C SER A 529 40.72 16.29 5.42
N GLY A 530 41.36 15.20 5.84
CA GLY A 530 42.39 14.51 5.07
C GLY A 530 41.83 13.57 3.98
N ARG A 531 42.69 13.08 3.08
CA ARG A 531 42.32 12.05 2.09
C ARG A 531 42.07 10.70 2.78
N LYS A 532 41.12 9.92 2.25
CA LYS A 532 40.76 8.58 2.75
C LYS A 532 41.96 7.63 2.64
N ILE A 533 42.33 6.99 3.75
CA ILE A 533 43.32 5.91 3.80
C ILE A 533 42.67 4.78 4.61
N ASP A 534 42.66 3.55 4.07
CA ASP A 534 42.09 2.35 4.71
C ASP A 534 40.68 2.53 5.29
N GLY A 535 39.78 3.15 4.52
CA GLY A 535 38.36 3.30 4.88
C GLY A 535 38.08 4.33 5.99
N ARG A 536 39.12 4.86 6.66
CA ARG A 536 39.02 5.87 7.72
C ARG A 536 39.38 7.26 7.17
N LYS A 537 38.74 8.29 7.72
CA LYS A 537 38.95 9.69 7.32
C LYS A 537 39.42 10.48 8.55
N PRO A 538 40.70 10.87 8.65
CA PRO A 538 41.20 11.61 9.81
C PRO A 538 40.71 13.06 9.77
N TYR A 539 40.37 13.58 10.97
CA TYR A 539 39.99 14.98 11.17
C TYR A 539 41.05 15.69 12.02
N TYR A 540 41.33 16.93 11.66
CA TYR A 540 42.24 17.80 12.41
C TYR A 540 41.42 18.82 13.19
N ILE A 541 41.55 18.81 14.51
CA ILE A 541 40.84 19.75 15.39
C ILE A 541 41.86 20.60 16.15
N ARG A 542 41.45 21.85 16.45
CA ARG A 542 42.17 22.69 17.41
C ARG A 542 41.43 22.69 18.74
N VAL A 543 42.17 22.41 19.81
CA VAL A 543 41.70 22.56 21.20
C VAL A 543 42.61 23.57 21.87
N ASN A 544 42.06 24.72 22.27
CA ASN A 544 42.81 25.83 22.88
C ASN A 544 44.07 26.22 22.07
N ASP A 545 43.87 26.41 20.75
CA ASP A 545 44.89 26.79 19.74
C ASP A 545 46.00 25.78 19.42
N LYS A 546 46.05 24.62 20.06
CA LYS A 546 46.92 23.50 19.67
C LYS A 546 46.24 22.58 18.67
N LEU A 547 46.98 22.21 17.60
CA LEU A 547 46.52 21.32 16.53
C LEU A 547 46.75 19.86 16.96
N GLU A 548 45.69 19.06 17.03
CA GLU A 548 45.74 17.64 17.41
C GLU A 548 45.10 16.78 16.29
N GLU A 549 45.68 15.62 16.01
CA GLU A 549 45.16 14.64 15.04
C GLU A 549 44.27 13.63 15.74
N VAL A 550 43.03 13.46 15.27
CA VAL A 550 42.06 12.55 15.92
C VAL A 550 41.36 11.67 14.89
N SER A 551 41.23 10.39 15.22
CA SER A 551 40.49 9.40 14.44
C SER A 551 39.13 9.17 15.09
N LEU A 552 38.05 9.50 14.36
CA LEU A 552 36.69 9.28 14.83
C LEU A 552 36.16 7.92 14.33
N GLU A 553 35.64 7.12 15.26
CA GLU A 553 34.87 5.90 14.97
C GLU A 553 33.53 6.06 15.72
N PRO A 554 32.38 6.16 15.02
CA PRO A 554 31.11 6.42 15.69
C PRO A 554 30.66 5.16 16.43
N ILE A 555 30.54 5.26 17.76
CA ILE A 555 30.06 4.17 18.61
C ILE A 555 28.55 4.34 18.92
N GLN A 556 28.00 5.56 18.76
CA GLN A 556 26.56 5.84 18.83
C GLN A 556 26.26 7.25 18.28
N GLU A 557 25.12 7.43 17.61
CA GLU A 557 24.61 8.74 17.18
C GLU A 557 23.37 9.12 18.02
N VAL A 558 23.31 10.38 18.49
CA VAL A 558 22.15 10.95 19.20
C VAL A 558 21.75 12.25 18.49
N LEU A 559 20.45 12.41 18.25
CA LEU A 559 19.84 13.61 17.68
C LEU A 559 19.91 14.79 18.66
N ALA A 560 20.54 15.90 18.25
CA ALA A 560 20.58 17.14 19.02
C ALA A 560 19.37 18.04 18.66
N GLY A 561 18.58 18.42 19.67
CA GLY A 561 17.42 19.30 19.50
C GLY A 561 16.21 19.00 20.38
N VAL A 562 16.26 17.95 21.21
CA VAL A 562 15.24 17.69 22.23
C VAL A 562 15.55 18.63 23.42
N PRO A 563 14.65 19.56 23.81
CA PRO A 563 14.74 20.16 25.13
C PRO A 563 14.77 19.04 26.15
N GLU A 564 15.61 19.12 27.19
CA GLU A 564 15.50 18.25 28.35
C GLU A 564 14.02 18.11 28.69
N SER A 565 13.51 16.90 28.54
CA SER A 565 12.20 16.55 29.06
C SER A 565 12.26 16.90 30.53
N GLN A 566 11.58 17.99 30.90
CA GLN A 566 10.95 18.03 32.21
C GLN A 566 10.30 16.65 32.36
N GLU A 567 10.63 15.97 33.46
CA GLU A 567 9.83 14.88 33.95
C GLU A 567 8.39 15.41 34.07
N THR A 568 7.62 15.28 32.99
CA THR A 568 6.18 15.27 33.07
C THR A 568 5.86 13.93 33.68
N GLY A 569 5.97 13.88 35.01
CA GLY A 569 5.27 12.93 35.83
C GLY A 569 3.78 13.04 35.50
N SER A 570 3.34 12.26 34.52
CA SER A 570 2.02 11.66 34.59
C SER A 570 2.19 10.31 35.29
N GLY A 571 2.49 10.40 36.58
CA GLY A 571 2.14 9.35 37.54
C GLY A 571 0.62 9.28 37.69
N GLY A 572 -0.10 9.09 36.58
CA GLY A 572 -1.39 8.45 36.63
C GLY A 572 -1.10 6.98 36.92
N LYS A 573 -1.65 6.45 38.01
CA LYS A 573 -1.65 4.99 38.24
C LYS A 573 -2.07 4.30 36.93
N PRO A 574 -1.48 3.14 36.58
CA PRO A 574 -1.99 2.33 35.49
C PRO A 574 -3.51 2.21 35.66
N LYS A 575 -4.28 2.61 34.65
CA LYS A 575 -5.75 2.55 34.72
C LYS A 575 -6.21 1.09 34.94
N ARG A 576 -5.36 0.13 34.55
CA ARG A 576 -5.57 -1.32 34.63
C ARG A 576 -4.31 -2.02 35.18
N PRO A 577 -4.46 -3.10 35.96
CA PRO A 577 -3.32 -3.88 36.48
C PRO A 577 -2.60 -4.60 35.34
N ARG A 578 -1.34 -5.00 35.59
CA ARG A 578 -0.59 -5.85 34.64
C ARG A 578 -0.97 -7.33 34.82
N PRO A 579 -0.93 -8.14 33.76
CA PRO A 579 -1.16 -9.58 33.86
C PRO A 579 -0.16 -10.25 34.80
N SER A 580 -0.65 -10.96 35.80
CA SER A 580 0.15 -11.62 36.84
C SER A 580 -0.24 -13.07 37.09
N LYS A 581 -1.49 -13.43 36.78
CA LYS A 581 -2.07 -14.77 36.93
C LYS A 581 -2.50 -15.33 35.57
N PRO A 582 -2.61 -16.66 35.41
CA PRO A 582 -3.10 -17.28 34.18
C PRO A 582 -4.48 -16.79 33.72
N GLY A 583 -5.34 -16.39 34.66
CA GLY A 583 -6.66 -15.81 34.38
C GLY A 583 -6.66 -14.31 34.09
N ASP A 584 -5.53 -13.61 34.20
CA ASP A 584 -5.43 -12.21 33.79
C ASP A 584 -5.28 -12.13 32.27
N VAL A 585 -6.37 -11.77 31.58
CA VAL A 585 -6.42 -11.69 30.13
C VAL A 585 -5.87 -10.34 29.68
N ALA A 586 -4.80 -10.37 28.87
CA ALA A 586 -4.25 -9.21 28.18
C ALA A 586 -4.57 -9.27 26.67
N PRO A 587 -4.73 -8.13 25.99
CA PRO A 587 -4.91 -8.13 24.55
C PRO A 587 -3.59 -8.55 23.85
N PRO A 588 -3.66 -9.29 22.74
CA PRO A 588 -2.47 -9.77 22.03
C PRO A 588 -1.70 -8.67 21.29
N MET A 589 -2.33 -7.50 21.09
CA MET A 589 -1.74 -6.31 20.49
C MET A 589 -2.44 -5.06 21.05
N PRO A 590 -1.81 -3.87 21.01
CA PRO A 590 -2.48 -2.62 21.36
C PRO A 590 -3.63 -2.34 20.39
N GLY A 591 -4.73 -1.76 20.87
CA GLY A 591 -5.89 -1.49 20.03
C GLY A 591 -7.01 -0.78 20.77
N ARG A 592 -8.10 -0.48 20.05
CA ARG A 592 -9.33 0.08 20.61
C ARG A 592 -10.35 -1.03 20.83
N VAL A 593 -10.98 -1.12 22.00
CA VAL A 593 -12.04 -2.09 22.26
C VAL A 593 -13.28 -1.71 21.44
N VAL A 594 -13.67 -2.57 20.51
CA VAL A 594 -14.89 -2.39 19.70
C VAL A 594 -16.10 -2.88 20.46
N LYS A 595 -15.98 -4.07 21.07
CA LYS A 595 -17.10 -4.74 21.72
C LYS A 595 -16.65 -5.65 22.85
N VAL A 596 -17.39 -5.69 23.95
CA VAL A 596 -17.20 -6.71 25.00
C VAL A 596 -18.26 -7.80 24.81
N LEU A 597 -17.84 -9.07 24.76
CA LEU A 597 -18.71 -10.20 24.39
C LEU A 597 -19.24 -11.00 25.57
N VAL A 598 -18.71 -10.77 26.77
CA VAL A 598 -19.04 -11.50 28.00
C VAL A 598 -19.48 -10.55 29.11
N ALA A 599 -20.22 -11.07 30.07
CA ALA A 599 -20.59 -10.40 31.31
C ALA A 599 -19.83 -11.00 32.51
N VAL A 600 -19.77 -10.26 33.62
CA VAL A 600 -19.27 -10.80 34.89
C VAL A 600 -20.18 -11.96 35.33
N GLU A 601 -19.57 -13.02 35.88
CA GLU A 601 -20.14 -14.33 36.22
C GLU A 601 -20.33 -15.32 35.06
N ASP A 602 -20.07 -14.93 33.81
CA ASP A 602 -20.16 -15.87 32.67
C ASP A 602 -19.12 -16.99 32.79
N GLN A 603 -19.53 -18.22 32.44
CA GLN A 603 -18.65 -19.38 32.31
C GLN A 603 -18.08 -19.44 30.90
N VAL A 604 -16.76 -19.46 30.78
CA VAL A 604 -16.04 -19.49 29.50
C VAL A 604 -15.08 -20.66 29.46
N LYS A 605 -14.89 -21.22 28.27
CA LYS A 605 -13.87 -22.23 27.99
C LYS A 605 -12.66 -21.61 27.33
N THR A 606 -11.51 -22.26 27.47
CA THR A 606 -10.28 -21.93 26.78
C THR A 606 -10.55 -21.78 25.29
N GLY A 607 -10.21 -20.62 24.72
CA GLY A 607 -10.47 -20.29 23.32
C GLY A 607 -11.75 -19.49 23.05
N ASP A 608 -12.68 -19.40 24.01
CA ASP A 608 -13.91 -18.62 23.85
C ASP A 608 -13.60 -17.12 23.72
N PRO A 609 -14.25 -16.39 22.80
CA PRO A 609 -13.95 -14.98 22.56
C PRO A 609 -14.55 -14.09 23.66
N LEU A 610 -13.71 -13.31 24.34
CA LEU A 610 -14.12 -12.47 25.47
C LEU A 610 -14.44 -11.02 25.07
N LEU A 611 -13.66 -10.45 24.16
CA LEU A 611 -13.89 -9.11 23.60
C LEU A 611 -13.31 -9.00 22.18
N ILE A 612 -13.70 -7.95 21.47
CA ILE A 612 -13.20 -7.58 20.14
C ILE A 612 -12.43 -6.28 20.27
N ILE A 613 -11.17 -6.28 19.80
CA ILE A 613 -10.37 -5.08 19.61
C ILE A 613 -10.22 -4.76 18.12
N GLU A 614 -10.30 -3.49 17.76
CA GLU A 614 -9.86 -2.96 16.48
C GLU A 614 -8.45 -2.42 16.66
N ALA A 615 -7.52 -2.98 15.89
CA ALA A 615 -6.20 -2.41 15.74
C ALA A 615 -5.88 -2.38 14.25
N MET A 616 -5.40 -1.22 13.78
CA MET A 616 -4.97 -1.06 12.39
C MET A 616 -6.02 -1.47 11.34
N LYS A 617 -7.28 -1.10 11.59
CA LYS A 617 -8.43 -1.39 10.73
C LYS A 617 -8.79 -2.88 10.62
N MET A 618 -8.31 -3.72 11.53
CA MET A 618 -8.66 -5.13 11.62
C MET A 618 -9.18 -5.48 13.03
N GLU A 619 -10.13 -6.40 13.09
CA GLU A 619 -10.76 -6.85 14.33
C GLU A 619 -10.16 -8.18 14.81
N SER A 620 -9.61 -8.16 16.01
CA SER A 620 -9.10 -9.37 16.67
C SER A 620 -9.96 -9.72 17.87
N ARG A 621 -10.32 -11.00 18.00
CA ARG A 621 -11.00 -11.54 19.18
C ARG A 621 -9.94 -11.94 20.19
N VAL A 622 -10.11 -11.50 21.44
CA VAL A 622 -9.23 -11.90 22.55
C VAL A 622 -9.80 -13.18 23.17
N PRO A 623 -9.15 -14.35 23.01
CA PRO A 623 -9.66 -15.61 23.52
C PRO A 623 -9.40 -15.77 25.03
N ALA A 624 -10.24 -16.55 25.70
CA ALA A 624 -9.99 -16.99 27.07
C ALA A 624 -8.75 -17.88 27.14
N PRO A 625 -7.75 -17.56 28.00
CA PRO A 625 -6.52 -18.36 28.13
C PRO A 625 -6.72 -19.66 28.92
N ILE A 626 -7.80 -19.75 29.72
CA ILE A 626 -8.15 -20.88 30.57
C ILE A 626 -9.67 -21.05 30.60
N ASP A 627 -10.12 -22.26 30.96
CA ASP A 627 -11.50 -22.49 31.40
C ASP A 627 -11.70 -21.78 32.74
N GLY A 628 -12.82 -21.08 32.91
CA GLY A 628 -13.07 -20.36 34.16
C GLY A 628 -14.30 -19.47 34.14
N ARG A 629 -14.46 -18.73 35.23
CA ARG A 629 -15.55 -17.75 35.40
C ARG A 629 -15.02 -16.34 35.22
N VAL A 630 -15.75 -15.48 34.51
CA VAL A 630 -15.41 -14.05 34.39
C VAL A 630 -15.66 -13.34 35.72
N VAL A 631 -14.60 -12.87 36.37
CA VAL A 631 -14.66 -12.18 37.68
C VAL A 631 -14.71 -10.67 37.55
N ALA A 632 -14.02 -10.11 36.53
CA ALA A 632 -13.98 -8.67 36.32
C ALA A 632 -13.74 -8.32 34.85
N ILE A 633 -14.36 -7.23 34.41
CA ILE A 633 -14.15 -6.58 33.11
C ILE A 633 -13.58 -5.19 33.40
N LEU A 634 -12.34 -4.94 32.98
CA LEU A 634 -11.56 -3.75 33.34
C LEU A 634 -11.45 -2.74 32.19
N THR A 635 -12.23 -2.93 31.14
CA THR A 635 -12.27 -2.07 29.95
C THR A 635 -13.71 -1.85 29.50
N ALA A 636 -13.96 -0.71 28.85
CA ALA A 636 -15.24 -0.41 28.21
C ALA A 636 -15.08 -0.38 26.68
N GLU A 637 -16.21 -0.42 25.96
CA GLU A 637 -16.23 -0.16 24.52
C GLU A 637 -15.74 1.26 24.23
N GLY A 638 -14.89 1.39 23.22
CA GLY A 638 -14.23 2.63 22.85
C GLY A 638 -12.88 2.89 23.53
N ASP A 639 -12.52 2.15 24.59
CA ASP A 639 -11.25 2.31 25.30
C ASP A 639 -10.04 1.87 24.47
N ASN A 640 -8.91 2.55 24.62
CA ASN A 640 -7.62 2.05 24.13
C ASN A 640 -6.96 1.15 25.18
N VAL A 641 -6.42 0.00 24.74
CA VAL A 641 -5.77 -1.03 25.57
C VAL A 641 -4.37 -1.35 25.05
N LYS A 642 -3.47 -1.75 25.95
CA LYS A 642 -2.09 -2.16 25.65
C LYS A 642 -1.84 -3.62 26.03
N THR A 643 -0.82 -4.24 25.43
CA THR A 643 -0.47 -5.66 25.66
C THR A 643 -0.05 -5.96 27.10
N ASP A 644 0.39 -4.96 27.86
CA ASP A 644 0.76 -5.11 29.27
C ASP A 644 -0.37 -4.79 30.25
N GLU A 645 -1.61 -4.62 29.78
CA GLU A 645 -2.79 -4.31 30.60
C GLU A 645 -3.77 -5.50 30.66
N THR A 646 -4.17 -5.88 31.87
CA THR A 646 -5.26 -6.83 32.09
C THR A 646 -6.60 -6.17 31.73
N VAL A 647 -7.29 -6.72 30.75
CA VAL A 647 -8.60 -6.23 30.27
C VAL A 647 -9.77 -7.02 30.87
N ILE A 648 -9.58 -8.32 31.16
CA ILE A 648 -10.57 -9.21 31.80
C ILE A 648 -9.85 -10.12 32.80
N GLN A 649 -10.49 -10.47 33.90
CA GLN A 649 -9.98 -11.47 34.86
C GLN A 649 -10.89 -12.70 34.91
N LEU A 650 -10.28 -13.87 34.80
CA LEU A 650 -10.88 -15.19 34.97
C LEU A 650 -10.38 -15.85 36.26
N GLU A 651 -11.21 -16.70 36.87
CA GLU A 651 -10.82 -17.58 37.98
C GLU A 651 -11.18 -19.04 37.75
#